data_AF-A0AAN5NB87-F1
#
_entry.id   AF-A0AAN5NB87-F1
#
_cell.length_a   1.000
_cell.length_b   1.000
_cell.length_c   1.000
_cell.angle_alpha   90.00
_cell.angle_beta   90.00
_cell.angle_gamma   90.00
#
_symmetry.space_group_name_H-M   'P 1'
#
loop_
_entity.id
_entity.type
_entity.pdbx_description
1 polymer ?
#
loop_
_entity_poly.entity_id
_entity_poly.type
_entity_poly.pdbx_seq_one_letter_code
_entity_poly.pdbx_strand_id
1 'polypeptide(L)'
;MKINNQRIFEGRNIYSHRKCIRLDVDLEGYCETPTKDIDGFNERLLSYVPELYTHRCGIDIEGGFVQRLKEGTYLAHVCEHTIIGIHNKLGIDIKYGKAREIKDDFYYIIFEYKLKRTAILIAELAIDLINSIIKKKDINFDERIEIIKRVIMEESIGPSTKAICDAAKEVGLPIITVGNENLYQIGYGKAGKRFSATIGNNTKGIAIDIACDKMLTKELLDIQNLPVARGEKVFNTIHLLEVVNRIGYPVVLKPQWGSKGNGVFVNINSEKELLRAYAEITKECKEIMIEEYKVGNDYRVMLVDYKVVAVSLRKPPYITGDGVRTIRDLIEAMNANPLRGEGHEKPLTKVKIDEELINRLSKLGYSLNSVLEYGEKVTLRGNANLSTGGSAEDYTDLICKENIEICERAAKTIGLDICGIDICAKSIAEPLYENDGIILEVNAAPGIRMHHFPTIGKERNVGRKILDNMFKENYSNIPVISVTGTNGKTTTVRLISYVLNLIGFNVGCTTTSGVKMGNKYIHKGDDTGYNSARSVLLNPEVDIAVLESARGGLVRRGLAYDLADVGVITNIREDHLGIDGINDMEDLSFVKSLVGEAVKDNGYSVINADDEWSLKVLDRIKKPKILFSMNENNKYLQENLKHGNPIVFYRDETIYVKNRSKEYKIASAEEMKFTMNGKLKHNIENAMAACAALVGIEVDYCIISKGLKQFKSCEEDNRGRFNMFDVNGINVILDYGHNIDGYKVVIDSLKNLGLKNITGIIGVPGDRDLNTMKEVGRISGDFFDSIVIKEDKDLRGKDKGEVASIINEGVLSSNRKDLNVKIILSEEEALRETLKLAKKGETIIMFFEDYESLYDIINEFKNKGTKDLKSASI
;
A
#
# COMPACT_ATOMS: atom_id res chain seq x y z
N MET A 1 11.02 10.63 28.75
CA MET A 1 10.97 10.20 27.34
C MET A 1 9.94 11.00 26.56
N LYS A 2 10.31 11.46 25.37
CA LYS A 2 9.45 12.24 24.47
C LYS A 2 9.57 11.74 23.02
N ILE A 3 8.46 11.67 22.28
CA ILE A 3 8.48 11.41 20.84
C ILE A 3 8.85 12.70 20.11
N ASN A 4 9.91 12.68 19.32
CA ASN A 4 10.33 13.79 18.48
C ASN A 4 9.79 13.67 17.05
N ASN A 5 9.70 12.44 16.53
CA ASN A 5 9.25 12.19 15.17
C ASN A 5 8.67 10.79 15.02
N GLN A 6 7.82 10.60 14.02
CA GLN A 6 7.24 9.31 13.67
C GLN A 6 7.22 9.13 12.15
N ARG A 7 7.63 7.93 11.70
CA ARG A 7 7.55 7.52 10.29
C ARG A 7 6.83 6.18 10.19
N ILE A 8 5.92 6.06 9.22
CA ILE A 8 5.09 4.87 9.03
C ILE A 8 5.41 4.26 7.66
N PHE A 9 5.78 2.99 7.67
CA PHE A 9 6.09 2.20 6.49
C PHE A 9 4.95 1.23 6.20
N GLU A 10 4.16 1.56 5.18
CA GLU A 10 2.95 0.80 4.81
C GLU A 10 3.25 -0.47 3.98
N GLY A 11 4.50 -0.67 3.60
CA GLY A 11 5.00 -1.82 2.83
C GLY A 11 6.44 -2.16 3.21
N ARG A 12 7.13 -2.86 2.29
CA ARG A 12 8.54 -3.22 2.45
C ARG A 12 9.39 -1.96 2.62
N ASN A 13 10.32 -2.02 3.56
CA ASN A 13 11.14 -0.87 3.94
C ASN A 13 12.54 -1.32 4.33
N ILE A 14 13.41 -0.33 4.55
CA ILE A 14 14.83 -0.56 4.82
C ILE A 14 15.08 -1.30 6.15
N TYR A 15 14.10 -1.36 7.05
CA TYR A 15 14.23 -2.05 8.33
C TYR A 15 13.64 -3.45 8.29
N SER A 16 12.62 -3.68 7.49
CA SER A 16 11.90 -4.95 7.42
C SER A 16 11.13 -5.10 6.12
N HIS A 17 10.96 -6.34 5.69
CA HIS A 17 10.01 -6.72 4.64
C HIS A 17 8.55 -6.71 5.13
N ARG A 18 8.30 -6.32 6.40
CA ARG A 18 6.98 -6.14 7.01
C ARG A 18 6.67 -4.66 7.24
N LYS A 19 5.39 -4.35 7.48
CA LYS A 19 4.94 -3.00 7.86
C LYS A 19 5.52 -2.63 9.21
N CYS A 20 6.13 -1.44 9.30
CA CYS A 20 6.80 -0.97 10.51
C CYS A 20 6.48 0.49 10.81
N ILE A 21 6.58 0.86 12.09
CA ILE A 21 6.62 2.26 12.53
C ILE A 21 8.00 2.51 13.12
N ARG A 22 8.62 3.64 12.74
CA ARG A 22 9.81 4.19 13.38
C ARG A 22 9.40 5.37 14.26
N LEU A 23 9.79 5.34 15.52
CA LEU A 23 9.64 6.43 16.49
C LEU A 23 11.03 6.95 16.82
N ASP A 24 11.28 8.24 16.57
CA ASP A 24 12.48 8.90 17.07
C ASP A 24 12.13 9.48 18.45
N VAL A 25 12.85 9.07 19.49
CA VAL A 25 12.57 9.39 20.89
C VAL A 25 13.77 10.06 21.55
N ASP A 26 13.49 11.02 22.43
CA ASP A 26 14.43 11.62 23.37
C ASP A 26 14.24 10.96 24.75
N LEU A 27 15.32 10.44 25.34
CA LEU A 27 15.29 9.82 26.65
C LEU A 27 15.23 10.84 27.80
N GLU A 28 15.45 12.13 27.53
CA GLU A 28 15.38 13.26 28.47
C GLU A 28 16.33 13.12 29.67
N GLY A 29 17.60 12.76 29.42
CA GLY A 29 18.65 12.63 30.43
C GLY A 29 18.79 11.23 31.05
N TYR A 30 18.14 10.23 30.48
CA TYR A 30 18.13 8.85 30.99
C TYR A 30 18.95 7.87 30.13
N CYS A 31 19.71 8.34 29.13
CA CYS A 31 20.55 7.48 28.29
C CYS A 31 21.54 6.60 29.07
N GLU A 32 22.10 7.11 30.17
CA GLU A 32 23.05 6.38 31.03
C GLU A 32 22.40 5.76 32.27
N THR A 33 21.07 5.81 32.41
CA THR A 33 20.35 5.29 33.57
C THR A 33 19.71 3.94 33.24
N PRO A 34 20.33 2.80 33.58
CA PRO A 34 19.73 1.50 33.35
C PRO A 34 18.55 1.26 34.30
N THR A 35 17.63 0.39 33.89
CA THR A 35 16.39 0.07 34.65
C THR A 35 16.61 -0.32 36.11
N LYS A 36 17.72 -0.99 36.43
CA LYS A 36 18.05 -1.39 37.81
C LYS A 36 18.32 -0.22 38.75
N ASP A 37 18.69 0.93 38.20
CA ASP A 37 19.01 2.14 38.96
C ASP A 37 17.77 3.06 39.11
N ILE A 38 16.63 2.66 38.53
CA ILE A 38 15.35 3.35 38.67
C ILE A 38 14.49 2.62 39.71
N ASP A 39 14.31 3.25 40.86
CA ASP A 39 13.62 2.68 42.03
C ASP A 39 12.21 2.14 41.70
N GLY A 40 12.02 0.83 41.90
CA GLY A 40 10.75 0.12 41.71
C GLY A 40 10.25 0.06 40.25
N PHE A 41 11.12 0.36 39.27
CA PHE A 41 10.73 0.44 37.87
C PHE A 41 10.27 -0.91 37.30
N ASN A 42 11.06 -1.96 37.53
CA ASN A 42 10.83 -3.28 36.96
C ASN A 42 9.53 -3.90 37.47
N GLU A 43 9.30 -3.84 38.79
CA GLU A 43 8.11 -4.41 39.43
C GLU A 43 6.83 -3.72 38.94
N ARG A 44 6.85 -2.39 38.84
CA ARG A 44 5.71 -1.61 38.33
C ARG A 44 5.46 -1.88 36.84
N LEU A 45 6.51 -1.95 36.01
CA LEU A 45 6.34 -2.27 34.60
C LEU A 45 5.69 -3.64 34.40
N LEU A 46 6.19 -4.65 35.11
CA LEU A 46 5.69 -6.02 35.02
C LEU A 46 4.28 -6.20 35.61
N SER A 47 3.85 -5.33 36.54
CA SER A 47 2.47 -5.33 37.03
C SER A 47 1.48 -4.83 35.96
N TYR A 48 1.87 -3.85 35.15
CA TYR A 48 1.02 -3.32 34.07
C TYR A 48 1.05 -4.18 32.81
N VAL A 49 2.22 -4.73 32.45
CA VAL A 49 2.42 -5.56 31.25
C VAL A 49 3.04 -6.92 31.61
N PRO A 50 2.27 -7.84 32.21
CA PRO A 50 2.73 -9.19 32.53
C PRO A 50 3.21 -9.99 31.31
N GLU A 51 2.77 -9.64 30.10
CA GLU A 51 3.14 -10.32 28.86
C GLU A 51 4.67 -10.31 28.63
N LEU A 52 5.37 -9.32 29.21
CA LEU A 52 6.83 -9.22 29.20
C LEU A 52 7.54 -10.41 29.86
N TYR A 53 6.88 -11.16 30.75
CA TYR A 53 7.45 -12.39 31.32
C TYR A 53 7.71 -13.46 30.26
N THR A 54 6.91 -13.49 29.20
CA THR A 54 7.03 -14.48 28.11
C THR A 54 7.95 -14.02 26.98
N HIS A 55 8.39 -12.76 27.00
CA HIS A 55 9.23 -12.18 25.95
C HIS A 55 10.67 -12.72 26.00
N ARG A 56 11.14 -13.13 24.83
CA ARG A 56 12.53 -13.54 24.61
C ARG A 56 13.34 -12.34 24.12
N CYS A 57 14.52 -12.12 24.70
CA CYS A 57 15.44 -11.06 24.27
C CYS A 57 16.88 -11.55 24.38
N GLY A 58 17.60 -11.59 23.26
CA GLY A 58 19.03 -11.92 23.15
C GLY A 58 19.43 -13.37 23.46
N ILE A 59 18.95 -13.93 24.57
CA ILE A 59 19.29 -15.26 25.09
C ILE A 59 18.36 -16.35 24.53
N ASP A 60 17.29 -15.96 23.81
CA ASP A 60 16.28 -16.82 23.18
C ASP A 60 15.57 -17.83 24.12
N ILE A 61 15.61 -17.54 25.43
CA ILE A 61 14.91 -18.27 26.50
C ILE A 61 13.74 -17.42 27.00
N GLU A 62 12.65 -18.07 27.38
CA GLU A 62 11.50 -17.46 28.04
C GLU A 62 11.93 -16.72 29.33
N GLY A 63 11.39 -15.52 29.57
CA GLY A 63 11.85 -14.66 30.67
C GLY A 63 13.17 -13.94 30.44
N GLY A 64 13.82 -14.12 29.28
CA GLY A 64 15.09 -13.47 28.97
C GLY A 64 15.05 -11.94 29.02
N PHE A 65 13.91 -11.32 28.66
CA PHE A 65 13.75 -9.87 28.82
C PHE A 65 13.67 -9.43 30.29
N VAL A 66 13.00 -10.20 31.15
CA VAL A 66 12.93 -9.91 32.59
C VAL A 66 14.32 -10.03 33.24
N GLN A 67 15.13 -10.98 32.81
CA GLN A 67 16.53 -11.07 33.23
C GLN A 67 17.30 -9.79 32.87
N ARG A 68 17.16 -9.29 31.62
CA ARG A 68 17.77 -8.03 31.19
C ARG A 68 17.29 -6.80 31.98
N LEU A 69 16.00 -6.74 32.31
CA LEU A 69 15.46 -5.67 33.17
C LEU A 69 16.16 -5.63 34.55
N LYS A 70 16.43 -6.80 35.13
CA LYS A 70 17.14 -6.94 36.42
C LYS A 70 18.64 -6.66 36.31
N GLU A 71 19.29 -7.10 35.24
CA GLU A 71 20.70 -6.80 34.96
C GLU A 71 20.93 -5.30 34.69
N GLY A 72 19.89 -4.61 34.23
CA GLY A 72 19.89 -3.22 33.82
C GLY A 72 19.90 -3.10 32.29
N THR A 73 18.82 -2.53 31.73
CA THR A 73 18.73 -2.19 30.30
C THR A 73 18.23 -0.75 30.13
N TYR A 74 18.26 -0.21 28.91
CA TYR A 74 17.98 1.20 28.66
C TYR A 74 16.54 1.44 28.20
N LEU A 75 16.01 2.63 28.49
CA LEU A 75 14.59 2.96 28.32
C LEU A 75 14.08 2.81 26.88
N ALA A 76 14.90 3.08 25.85
CA ALA A 76 14.50 2.86 24.46
C ALA A 76 14.19 1.38 24.16
N HIS A 77 15.03 0.47 24.68
CA HIS A 77 14.83 -0.97 24.56
C HIS A 77 13.67 -1.48 25.43
N VAL A 78 13.45 -0.86 26.60
CA VAL A 78 12.25 -1.12 27.40
C VAL A 78 10.98 -0.71 26.66
N CYS A 79 10.99 0.46 26.03
CA CYS A 79 9.86 0.98 25.27
C CYS A 79 9.53 0.06 24.08
N GLU A 80 10.54 -0.41 23.35
CA GLU A 80 10.39 -1.41 22.28
C GLU A 80 9.60 -2.65 22.76
N HIS A 81 10.07 -3.30 23.83
CA HIS A 81 9.42 -4.51 24.33
C HIS A 81 8.06 -4.23 25.00
N THR A 82 7.90 -3.07 25.63
CA THR A 82 6.60 -2.64 26.20
C THR A 82 5.56 -2.47 25.09
N ILE A 83 5.93 -1.85 23.97
CA ILE A 83 5.05 -1.74 22.79
C ILE A 83 4.61 -3.12 22.32
N ILE A 84 5.55 -4.05 22.15
CA ILE A 84 5.26 -5.42 21.74
C ILE A 84 4.38 -6.13 22.78
N GLY A 85 4.65 -5.94 24.07
CA GLY A 85 3.93 -6.57 25.17
C GLY A 85 2.47 -6.13 25.23
N ILE A 86 2.21 -4.84 25.05
CA ILE A 86 0.84 -4.30 24.99
C ILE A 86 0.10 -4.81 23.74
N HIS A 87 0.77 -4.94 22.57
CA HIS A 87 0.14 -5.56 21.40
C HIS A 87 -0.26 -7.03 21.69
N ASN A 88 0.64 -7.80 22.29
CA ASN A 88 0.39 -9.20 22.65
C ASN A 88 -0.73 -9.33 23.70
N LYS A 89 -0.79 -8.42 24.69
CA LYS A 89 -1.90 -8.30 25.66
C LYS A 89 -3.25 -8.14 24.98
N LEU A 90 -3.27 -7.38 23.89
CA LEU A 90 -4.46 -7.08 23.09
C LEU A 90 -4.74 -8.15 22.02
N GLY A 91 -4.02 -9.28 22.02
CA GLY A 91 -4.20 -10.38 21.07
C GLY A 91 -3.61 -10.11 19.68
N ILE A 92 -2.80 -9.07 19.51
CA ILE A 92 -2.14 -8.72 18.25
C ILE A 92 -0.71 -9.27 18.26
N ASP A 93 -0.52 -10.44 17.65
CA ASP A 93 0.81 -11.08 17.57
C ASP A 93 1.76 -10.25 16.69
N ILE A 94 2.69 -9.51 17.31
CA ILE A 94 3.84 -8.88 16.66
C ILE A 94 5.11 -9.33 17.35
N LYS A 95 6.20 -9.47 16.58
CA LYS A 95 7.45 -10.06 17.08
C LYS A 95 8.68 -9.23 16.78
N TYR A 96 8.60 -8.35 15.79
CA TYR A 96 9.73 -7.56 15.36
C TYR A 96 9.75 -6.20 16.06
N GLY A 97 10.85 -5.94 16.76
CA GLY A 97 11.21 -4.66 17.35
C GLY A 97 12.72 -4.44 17.19
N LYS A 98 13.14 -3.17 17.23
CA LYS A 98 14.55 -2.80 17.34
C LYS A 98 14.71 -1.38 17.87
N ALA A 99 15.46 -1.23 18.96
CA ALA A 99 15.95 0.03 19.46
C ALA A 99 17.43 0.25 19.07
N ARG A 100 17.75 1.47 18.64
CA ARG A 100 19.12 1.89 18.30
C ARG A 100 19.34 3.33 18.70
N GLU A 101 20.53 3.59 19.23
CA GLU A 101 21.00 4.94 19.51
C GLU A 101 21.22 5.69 18.19
N ILE A 102 20.83 6.96 18.17
CA ILE A 102 21.22 7.93 17.15
C ILE A 102 22.41 8.71 17.67
N LYS A 103 22.25 9.34 18.84
CA LYS A 103 23.27 10.11 19.55
C LYS A 103 22.79 10.47 20.96
N ASP A 104 23.57 10.18 22.00
CA ASP A 104 23.30 10.59 23.39
C ASP A 104 21.89 10.12 23.84
N ASP A 105 21.01 11.03 24.25
CA ASP A 105 19.62 10.75 24.63
C ASP A 105 18.69 10.45 23.43
N PHE A 106 19.15 10.61 22.19
CA PHE A 106 18.31 10.41 21.01
C PHE A 106 18.43 8.98 20.48
N TYR A 107 17.31 8.29 20.44
CA TYR A 107 17.17 6.92 19.95
C TYR A 107 16.10 6.83 18.88
N TYR A 108 16.14 5.79 18.06
CA TYR A 108 14.96 5.35 17.32
C TYR A 108 14.52 3.95 17.76
N ILE A 109 13.21 3.75 17.76
CA ILE A 109 12.55 2.47 18.00
C ILE A 109 11.77 2.12 16.74
N ILE A 110 12.04 0.96 16.17
CA ILE A 110 11.25 0.40 15.07
C ILE A 110 10.48 -0.80 15.58
N PHE A 111 9.22 -0.91 15.21
CA PHE A 111 8.41 -2.09 15.54
C PHE A 111 7.43 -2.41 14.41
N GLU A 112 7.14 -3.70 14.26
CA GLU A 112 6.11 -4.20 13.34
C GLU A 112 4.72 -3.78 13.80
N TYR A 113 3.81 -3.52 12.84
CA TYR A 113 2.40 -3.29 13.15
C TYR A 113 1.46 -4.02 12.19
N LYS A 114 0.27 -4.36 12.69
CA LYS A 114 -0.86 -4.89 11.90
C LYS A 114 -1.96 -3.86 11.69
N LEU A 115 -2.23 -3.05 12.71
CA LEU A 115 -3.27 -2.02 12.76
C LEU A 115 -2.57 -0.68 13.05
N LYS A 116 -2.65 0.28 12.13
CA LYS A 116 -1.85 1.51 12.11
C LYS A 116 -2.24 2.45 13.26
N ARG A 117 -3.51 2.82 13.39
CA ARG A 117 -4.01 3.73 14.45
C ARG A 117 -3.78 3.10 15.82
N THR A 118 -4.10 1.81 15.94
CA THR A 118 -3.88 1.01 17.15
C THR A 118 -2.41 1.05 17.58
N ALA A 119 -1.48 0.82 16.67
CA ALA A 119 -0.05 0.79 16.96
C ALA A 119 0.50 2.15 17.43
N ILE A 120 -0.02 3.25 16.89
CA ILE A 120 0.34 4.61 17.33
C ILE A 120 -0.12 4.84 18.78
N LEU A 121 -1.37 4.50 19.10
CA LEU A 121 -1.90 4.66 20.46
C LEU A 121 -1.17 3.77 21.48
N ILE A 122 -0.76 2.56 21.08
CA ILE A 122 0.03 1.67 21.94
C ILE A 122 1.43 2.27 22.18
N ALA A 123 2.05 2.85 21.17
CA ALA A 123 3.35 3.53 21.32
C ALA A 123 3.27 4.72 22.29
N GLU A 124 2.24 5.55 22.17
CA GLU A 124 1.98 6.66 23.09
C GLU A 124 1.73 6.15 24.51
N LEU A 125 0.91 5.10 24.67
CA LEU A 125 0.65 4.47 25.97
C LEU A 125 1.92 3.92 26.61
N ALA A 126 2.79 3.26 25.84
CA ALA A 126 4.05 2.71 26.34
C ALA A 126 4.97 3.81 26.89
N ILE A 127 5.09 4.93 26.18
CA ILE A 127 5.92 6.07 26.61
C ILE A 127 5.31 6.75 27.84
N ASP A 128 3.98 6.97 27.84
CA ASP A 128 3.28 7.55 28.99
C ASP A 128 3.42 6.66 30.24
N LEU A 129 3.34 5.34 30.08
CA LEU A 129 3.55 4.37 31.15
C LEU A 129 4.97 4.47 31.72
N ILE A 130 6.01 4.44 30.87
CA ILE A 130 7.41 4.55 31.31
C ILE A 130 7.63 5.87 32.05
N ASN A 131 7.13 6.98 31.51
CA ASN A 131 7.23 8.30 32.14
C ASN A 131 6.49 8.38 33.48
N SER A 132 5.32 7.75 33.59
CA SER A 132 4.52 7.65 34.82
C SER A 132 5.28 6.89 35.91
N ILE A 133 5.91 5.75 35.56
CA ILE A 133 6.73 4.97 36.49
C ILE A 133 7.91 5.79 37.00
N ILE A 134 8.67 6.43 36.10
CA ILE A 134 9.84 7.28 36.44
C ILE A 134 9.42 8.43 37.36
N LYS A 135 8.33 9.13 37.02
CA LYS A 135 7.82 10.28 37.79
C LYS A 135 7.04 9.88 39.05
N LYS A 136 6.85 8.57 39.29
CA LYS A 136 6.00 8.00 40.35
C LYS A 136 4.59 8.62 40.38
N LYS A 137 3.99 8.82 39.20
CA LYS A 137 2.62 9.32 39.03
C LYS A 137 1.69 8.19 38.59
N ASP A 138 0.43 8.23 38.99
CA ASP A 138 -0.56 7.27 38.53
C ASP A 138 -0.92 7.49 37.04
N ILE A 139 -1.33 6.41 36.38
CA ILE A 139 -1.78 6.41 34.98
C ILE A 139 -3.09 5.61 34.90
N ASN A 140 -4.07 6.13 34.15
CA ASN A 140 -5.31 5.41 33.84
C ASN A 140 -5.06 4.34 32.76
N PHE A 141 -4.21 3.36 33.05
CA PHE A 141 -3.77 2.35 32.09
C PHE A 141 -4.95 1.55 31.53
N ASP A 142 -5.83 1.04 32.39
CA ASP A 142 -6.97 0.21 31.98
C ASP A 142 -7.98 0.99 31.12
N GLU A 143 -8.26 2.25 31.46
CA GLU A 143 -9.15 3.11 30.66
C GLU A 143 -8.59 3.33 29.24
N ARG A 144 -7.28 3.55 29.13
CA ARG A 144 -6.60 3.71 27.83
C ARG A 144 -6.59 2.40 27.05
N ILE A 145 -6.43 1.26 27.71
CA ILE A 145 -6.59 -0.07 27.08
C ILE A 145 -8.00 -0.26 26.51
N GLU A 146 -9.05 0.15 27.24
CA GLU A 146 -10.43 0.08 26.73
C GLU A 146 -10.69 1.01 25.52
N ILE A 147 -10.07 2.20 25.49
CA ILE A 147 -10.07 3.06 24.30
C ILE A 147 -9.40 2.34 23.12
N ILE A 148 -8.22 1.73 23.34
CA ILE A 148 -7.49 1.02 22.29
C ILE A 148 -8.29 -0.17 21.77
N LYS A 149 -8.96 -0.95 22.64
CA LYS A 149 -9.85 -2.05 22.23
C LYS A 149 -10.98 -1.58 21.31
N ARG A 150 -11.57 -0.40 21.55
CA ARG A 150 -12.57 0.19 20.63
C ARG A 150 -11.96 0.52 19.28
N VAL A 151 -10.78 1.13 19.25
CA VAL A 151 -10.07 1.45 18.00
C VAL A 151 -9.68 0.19 17.22
N ILE A 152 -9.30 -0.89 17.91
CA ILE A 152 -9.06 -2.20 17.28
C ILE A 152 -10.31 -2.67 16.54
N MET A 153 -11.50 -2.56 17.14
CA MET A 153 -12.75 -2.98 16.50
C MET A 153 -13.09 -2.14 15.27
N GLU A 154 -12.79 -0.84 15.28
CA GLU A 154 -12.99 0.05 14.14
C GLU A 154 -12.00 -0.21 12.99
N GLU A 155 -10.74 -0.46 13.32
CA GLU A 155 -9.64 -0.59 12.35
C GLU A 155 -9.50 -2.02 11.80
N SER A 156 -10.03 -3.02 12.51
CA SER A 156 -9.93 -4.42 12.10
C SER A 156 -10.69 -4.69 10.81
N ILE A 157 -10.01 -5.41 9.90
CA ILE A 157 -10.65 -5.92 8.69
C ILE A 157 -11.77 -6.90 9.04
N GLY A 158 -12.97 -6.65 8.52
CA GLY A 158 -14.11 -7.54 8.72
C GLY A 158 -13.85 -8.95 8.18
N PRO A 159 -14.47 -10.00 8.76
CA PRO A 159 -14.17 -11.39 8.44
C PRO A 159 -14.44 -11.75 6.96
N SER A 160 -15.49 -11.18 6.36
CA SER A 160 -15.78 -11.39 4.94
C SER A 160 -14.68 -10.80 4.04
N THR A 161 -14.30 -9.55 4.30
CA THR A 161 -13.22 -8.88 3.57
C THR A 161 -11.90 -9.62 3.74
N LYS A 162 -11.61 -10.06 4.98
CA LYS A 162 -10.41 -10.83 5.31
C LYS A 162 -10.34 -12.11 4.49
N ALA A 163 -11.43 -12.87 4.38
CA ALA A 163 -11.46 -14.11 3.60
C ALA A 163 -11.15 -13.89 2.11
N ILE A 164 -11.60 -12.78 1.52
CA ILE A 164 -11.27 -12.42 0.13
C ILE A 164 -9.80 -12.00 0.03
N CYS A 165 -9.31 -11.19 0.97
CA CYS A 165 -7.90 -10.78 1.04
C CYS A 165 -6.96 -11.99 1.21
N ASP A 166 -7.31 -12.95 2.05
CA ASP A 166 -6.48 -14.13 2.29
C ASP A 166 -6.46 -15.04 1.05
N ALA A 167 -7.60 -15.22 0.37
CA ALA A 167 -7.65 -15.89 -0.94
C ALA A 167 -6.79 -15.20 -2.00
N ALA A 168 -6.74 -13.86 -2.01
CA ALA A 168 -5.89 -13.11 -2.94
C ALA A 168 -4.39 -13.31 -2.67
N LYS A 169 -3.98 -13.37 -1.40
CA LYS A 169 -2.59 -13.67 -1.01
C LYS A 169 -2.18 -15.08 -1.40
N GLU A 170 -3.07 -16.07 -1.26
CA GLU A 170 -2.81 -17.46 -1.64
C GLU A 170 -2.45 -17.61 -3.13
N VAL A 171 -3.03 -16.77 -3.99
CA VAL A 171 -2.72 -16.73 -5.43
C VAL A 171 -1.64 -15.70 -5.79
N GLY A 172 -0.98 -15.09 -4.80
CA GLY A 172 0.13 -14.16 -5.00
C GLY A 172 -0.27 -12.77 -5.50
N LEU A 173 -1.53 -12.36 -5.34
CA LEU A 173 -1.97 -11.02 -5.72
C LEU A 173 -1.75 -10.01 -4.57
N PRO A 174 -1.17 -8.82 -4.87
CA PRO A 174 -0.95 -7.80 -3.86
C PRO A 174 -2.25 -7.10 -3.48
N ILE A 175 -2.28 -6.52 -2.27
CA ILE A 175 -3.45 -5.83 -1.73
C ILE A 175 -3.05 -4.44 -1.27
N ILE A 176 -3.76 -3.42 -1.76
CA ILE A 176 -3.60 -2.03 -1.32
C ILE A 176 -4.89 -1.57 -0.65
N THR A 177 -4.77 -0.91 0.49
CA THR A 177 -5.89 -0.18 1.11
C THR A 177 -6.08 1.16 0.41
N VAL A 178 -7.32 1.54 0.09
CA VAL A 178 -7.64 2.79 -0.60
C VAL A 178 -8.38 3.72 0.36
N GLY A 179 -7.79 4.88 0.63
CA GLY A 179 -8.34 5.83 1.60
C GLY A 179 -8.25 5.36 3.05
N ASN A 180 -9.15 5.89 3.89
CA ASN A 180 -9.24 5.57 5.33
C ASN A 180 -10.41 4.62 5.65
N GLU A 181 -11.10 4.13 4.63
CA GLU A 181 -12.30 3.31 4.75
C GLU A 181 -12.01 1.85 4.38
N ASN A 182 -12.97 0.94 4.64
CA ASN A 182 -12.91 -0.50 4.37
C ASN A 182 -12.91 -0.85 2.86
N LEU A 183 -12.22 -0.05 2.03
CA LEU A 183 -12.04 -0.22 0.59
C LEU A 183 -10.64 -0.74 0.28
N TYR A 184 -10.60 -1.79 -0.52
CA TYR A 184 -9.37 -2.48 -0.87
C TYR A 184 -9.28 -2.64 -2.38
N GLN A 185 -8.06 -2.65 -2.90
CA GLN A 185 -7.75 -3.03 -4.28
C GLN A 185 -6.85 -4.26 -4.26
N ILE A 186 -7.26 -5.30 -4.97
CA ILE A 186 -6.45 -6.50 -5.25
C ILE A 186 -5.82 -6.31 -6.62
N GLY A 187 -4.50 -6.46 -6.73
CA GLY A 187 -3.75 -6.16 -7.95
C GLY A 187 -3.53 -4.65 -8.17
N TYR A 188 -2.78 -4.34 -9.22
CA TYR A 188 -2.34 -2.99 -9.58
C TYR A 188 -2.83 -2.61 -10.99
N GLY A 189 -2.82 -1.31 -11.27
CA GLY A 189 -3.11 -0.77 -12.59
C GLY A 189 -4.45 -1.23 -13.16
N LYS A 190 -4.48 -1.54 -14.45
CA LYS A 190 -5.64 -2.12 -15.15
C LYS A 190 -6.12 -3.46 -14.62
N ALA A 191 -5.23 -4.25 -13.99
CA ALA A 191 -5.57 -5.55 -13.42
C ALA A 191 -6.22 -5.40 -12.04
N GLY A 192 -6.10 -4.22 -11.42
CA GLY A 192 -6.65 -3.91 -10.12
C GLY A 192 -8.16 -4.09 -10.05
N LYS A 193 -8.64 -4.82 -9.04
CA LYS A 193 -10.06 -4.98 -8.73
C LYS A 193 -10.35 -4.42 -7.36
N ARG A 194 -11.29 -3.47 -7.27
CA ARG A 194 -11.69 -2.85 -6.01
C ARG A 194 -12.88 -3.58 -5.40
N PHE A 195 -12.91 -3.65 -4.08
CA PHE A 195 -14.03 -4.23 -3.35
C PHE A 195 -14.14 -3.65 -1.94
N SER A 196 -15.34 -3.71 -1.37
CA SER A 196 -15.63 -3.34 0.02
C SER A 196 -16.60 -4.37 0.59
N ALA A 197 -16.28 -4.91 1.77
CA ALA A 197 -16.96 -6.10 2.31
C ALA A 197 -16.99 -7.26 1.29
N THR A 198 -18.15 -7.55 0.70
CA THR A 198 -18.35 -8.53 -0.37
C THR A 198 -18.85 -7.91 -1.68
N ILE A 199 -19.01 -6.58 -1.71
CA ILE A 199 -19.38 -5.84 -2.91
C ILE A 199 -18.16 -5.80 -3.82
N GLY A 200 -18.27 -6.46 -4.97
CA GLY A 200 -17.19 -6.60 -5.94
C GLY A 200 -17.12 -5.46 -6.93
N ASN A 201 -16.03 -5.45 -7.71
CA ASN A 201 -15.76 -4.43 -8.73
C ASN A 201 -16.85 -4.35 -9.83
N ASN A 202 -17.58 -5.44 -10.07
CA ASN A 202 -18.58 -5.54 -11.14
C ASN A 202 -20.01 -5.39 -10.62
N THR A 203 -20.21 -5.28 -9.31
CA THR A 203 -21.54 -5.12 -8.71
C THR A 203 -22.10 -3.74 -9.08
N LYS A 204 -23.29 -3.71 -9.68
CA LYS A 204 -23.92 -2.47 -10.13
C LYS A 204 -24.48 -1.70 -8.94
N GLY A 205 -24.16 -0.40 -8.83
CA GLY A 205 -24.67 0.46 -7.76
C GLY A 205 -26.20 0.45 -7.64
N ILE A 206 -26.91 0.55 -8.77
CA ILE A 206 -28.38 0.49 -8.79
C ILE A 206 -28.95 -0.81 -8.22
N ALA A 207 -28.25 -1.94 -8.38
CA ALA A 207 -28.69 -3.22 -7.83
C ALA A 207 -28.54 -3.26 -6.30
N ILE A 208 -27.54 -2.55 -5.76
CA ILE A 208 -27.36 -2.36 -4.31
C ILE A 208 -28.50 -1.49 -3.77
N ASP A 209 -28.84 -0.41 -4.46
CA ASP A 209 -29.92 0.49 -4.07
C ASP A 209 -31.28 -0.25 -4.05
N ILE A 210 -31.55 -1.04 -5.09
CA ILE A 210 -32.74 -1.91 -5.15
C ILE A 210 -32.77 -2.87 -3.96
N ALA A 211 -31.67 -3.56 -3.68
CA ALA A 211 -31.61 -4.51 -2.57
C ALA A 211 -31.74 -3.87 -1.18
N CYS A 212 -31.37 -2.59 -1.04
CA CYS A 212 -31.61 -1.83 0.19
C CYS A 212 -33.07 -1.43 0.38
N ASP A 213 -33.87 -1.37 -0.70
CA ASP A 213 -35.30 -1.13 -0.67
C ASP A 213 -36.07 -2.46 -0.65
N LYS A 214 -36.57 -2.84 0.53
CA LYS A 214 -37.28 -4.12 0.69
C LYS A 214 -38.60 -4.16 -0.09
N MET A 215 -39.26 -3.02 -0.27
CA MET A 215 -40.52 -2.96 -1.01
C MET A 215 -40.25 -3.12 -2.50
N LEU A 216 -39.31 -2.35 -3.05
CA LEU A 216 -38.95 -2.45 -4.46
C LEU A 216 -38.38 -3.82 -4.83
N THR A 217 -37.48 -4.37 -3.98
CA THR A 217 -36.96 -5.73 -4.16
C THR A 217 -38.10 -6.73 -4.26
N LYS A 218 -39.07 -6.65 -3.35
CA LYS A 218 -40.21 -7.55 -3.29
C LYS A 218 -41.12 -7.42 -4.52
N GLU A 219 -41.45 -6.19 -4.93
CA GLU A 219 -42.24 -5.94 -6.14
C GLU A 219 -41.58 -6.53 -7.38
N LEU A 220 -40.26 -6.37 -7.54
CA LEU A 220 -39.53 -6.94 -8.67
C LEU A 220 -39.53 -8.47 -8.65
N LEU A 221 -39.37 -9.09 -7.48
CA LEU A 221 -39.44 -10.54 -7.33
C LEU A 221 -40.84 -11.07 -7.64
N ASP A 222 -41.89 -10.40 -7.16
CA ASP A 222 -43.29 -10.75 -7.39
C ASP A 222 -43.69 -10.62 -8.86
N ILE A 223 -43.25 -9.56 -9.56
CA ILE A 223 -43.43 -9.40 -11.02
C ILE A 223 -42.80 -10.58 -11.79
N GLN A 224 -41.71 -11.15 -11.27
CA GLN A 224 -41.06 -12.34 -11.84
C GLN A 224 -41.68 -13.66 -11.35
N ASN A 225 -42.83 -13.59 -10.67
CA ASN A 225 -43.58 -14.70 -10.08
C ASN A 225 -42.74 -15.51 -9.08
N LEU A 226 -41.75 -14.92 -8.42
CA LEU A 226 -40.92 -15.59 -7.41
C LEU A 226 -41.64 -15.58 -6.05
N PRO A 227 -41.44 -16.61 -5.19
CA PRO A 227 -42.22 -16.73 -3.97
C PRO A 227 -41.76 -15.70 -2.95
N VAL A 228 -42.60 -14.72 -2.65
CA VAL A 228 -42.39 -13.69 -1.62
C VAL A 228 -43.60 -13.62 -0.69
N ALA A 229 -43.41 -13.19 0.56
CA ALA A 229 -44.53 -12.96 1.48
C ALA A 229 -45.51 -11.94 0.88
N ARG A 230 -46.83 -12.14 0.96
CA ARG A 230 -47.77 -11.05 0.63
C ARG A 230 -47.67 -9.90 1.62
N GLY A 231 -47.68 -8.65 1.15
CA GLY A 231 -47.53 -7.48 2.02
C GLY A 231 -47.34 -6.18 1.26
N GLU A 232 -47.59 -5.07 1.95
CA GLU A 232 -47.62 -3.73 1.37
C GLU A 232 -47.04 -2.67 2.33
N LYS A 233 -46.72 -1.50 1.78
CA LYS A 233 -46.33 -0.32 2.56
C LYS A 233 -47.55 0.25 3.30
N VAL A 234 -47.36 0.63 4.56
CA VAL A 234 -48.43 1.22 5.39
C VAL A 234 -48.15 2.69 5.66
N PHE A 235 -49.21 3.51 5.67
CA PHE A 235 -49.11 4.96 5.78
C PHE A 235 -49.68 5.50 7.10
N ASN A 236 -50.63 4.78 7.67
CA ASN A 236 -51.31 5.14 8.90
C ASN A 236 -51.98 3.88 9.50
N THR A 237 -52.51 4.02 10.71
CA THR A 237 -53.16 2.94 11.45
C THR A 237 -54.39 2.37 10.74
N ILE A 238 -55.16 3.18 10.01
CA ILE A 238 -56.34 2.71 9.28
C ILE A 238 -55.89 1.78 8.14
N HIS A 239 -54.95 2.25 7.32
CA HIS A 239 -54.39 1.45 6.23
C HIS A 239 -53.71 0.17 6.75
N LEU A 240 -53.02 0.24 7.89
CA LEU A 240 -52.44 -0.93 8.55
C LEU A 240 -53.48 -2.01 8.83
N LEU A 241 -54.62 -1.65 9.44
CA LEU A 241 -55.70 -2.59 9.76
C LEU A 241 -56.39 -3.12 8.49
N GLU A 242 -56.60 -2.27 7.49
CA GLU A 242 -57.14 -2.69 6.18
C GLU A 242 -56.26 -3.76 5.53
N VAL A 243 -54.94 -3.55 5.49
CA VAL A 243 -53.99 -4.50 4.91
C VAL A 243 -54.02 -5.83 5.68
N VAL A 244 -54.04 -5.80 7.02
CA VAL A 244 -54.12 -7.03 7.82
C VAL A 244 -55.43 -7.78 7.63
N ASN A 245 -56.55 -7.07 7.48
CA ASN A 245 -57.83 -7.72 7.17
C ASN A 245 -57.81 -8.45 5.82
N ARG A 246 -56.97 -8.02 4.86
CA ARG A 246 -56.76 -8.73 3.58
C ARG A 246 -55.78 -9.90 3.70
N ILE A 247 -54.70 -9.74 4.45
CA ILE A 247 -53.61 -10.73 4.53
C ILE A 247 -53.91 -11.84 5.55
N GLY A 248 -54.49 -11.48 6.69
CA GLY A 248 -54.71 -12.37 7.85
C GLY A 248 -53.54 -12.41 8.83
N TYR A 249 -53.83 -12.78 10.08
CA TYR A 249 -52.81 -13.06 11.11
C TYR A 249 -52.26 -14.49 10.98
N PRO A 250 -50.99 -14.75 11.40
CA PRO A 250 -50.02 -13.80 11.95
C PRO A 250 -49.31 -12.92 10.91
N VAL A 251 -48.82 -11.75 11.35
CA VAL A 251 -48.14 -10.75 10.49
C VAL A 251 -46.77 -10.31 11.03
N VAL A 252 -45.96 -9.73 10.15
CA VAL A 252 -44.65 -9.10 10.43
C VAL A 252 -44.72 -7.61 10.10
N LEU A 253 -44.23 -6.78 10.99
CA LEU A 253 -44.09 -5.34 10.78
C LEU A 253 -42.60 -4.98 10.74
N LYS A 254 -42.14 -4.33 9.66
CA LYS A 254 -40.72 -3.99 9.48
C LYS A 254 -40.52 -2.65 8.76
N PRO A 255 -39.38 -1.98 8.95
CA PRO A 255 -39.06 -0.79 8.17
C PRO A 255 -38.74 -1.19 6.72
N GLN A 256 -39.14 -0.34 5.76
CA GLN A 256 -38.83 -0.52 4.33
C GLN A 256 -37.32 -0.52 4.08
N TRP A 257 -36.60 0.35 4.79
CA TRP A 257 -35.15 0.51 4.70
C TRP A 257 -34.42 -0.11 5.89
N GLY A 258 -33.16 -0.47 5.71
CA GLY A 258 -32.28 -0.90 6.80
C GLY A 258 -32.07 -2.41 6.90
N SER A 259 -31.12 -2.81 7.75
CA SER A 259 -30.53 -4.15 7.79
C SER A 259 -30.48 -4.74 9.21
N LYS A 260 -30.02 -5.99 9.32
CA LYS A 260 -29.78 -6.72 10.60
C LYS A 260 -31.00 -6.95 11.49
N GLY A 261 -32.21 -6.79 10.96
CA GLY A 261 -33.45 -7.02 11.71
C GLY A 261 -33.82 -5.92 12.71
N ASN A 262 -33.17 -4.75 12.65
CA ASN A 262 -33.53 -3.61 13.50
C ASN A 262 -34.93 -3.11 13.17
N GLY A 263 -35.76 -2.91 14.20
CA GLY A 263 -37.15 -2.46 14.06
C GLY A 263 -38.11 -3.52 13.50
N VAL A 264 -37.73 -4.80 13.45
CA VAL A 264 -38.60 -5.87 12.94
C VAL A 264 -39.39 -6.53 14.07
N PHE A 265 -40.72 -6.48 13.98
CA PHE A 265 -41.65 -7.15 14.88
C PHE A 265 -42.27 -8.34 14.17
N VAL A 266 -42.00 -9.55 14.66
CA VAL A 266 -42.44 -10.82 14.04
C VAL A 266 -43.54 -11.51 14.85
N ASN A 267 -44.29 -12.38 14.21
CA ASN A 267 -45.31 -13.24 14.82
C ASN A 267 -46.35 -12.45 15.64
N ILE A 268 -46.87 -11.37 15.08
CA ILE A 268 -47.95 -10.58 15.67
C ILE A 268 -49.26 -11.33 15.42
N ASN A 269 -50.00 -11.68 16.48
CA ASN A 269 -51.17 -12.56 16.39
C ASN A 269 -52.50 -11.85 16.69
N SER A 270 -52.47 -10.57 17.10
CA SER A 270 -53.68 -9.82 17.42
C SER A 270 -53.56 -8.34 17.07
N GLU A 271 -54.72 -7.70 16.91
CA GLU A 271 -54.81 -6.25 16.66
C GLU A 271 -54.14 -5.43 17.75
N LYS A 272 -54.33 -5.81 19.01
CA LYS A 272 -53.74 -5.11 20.16
C LYS A 272 -52.21 -5.17 20.13
N GLU A 273 -51.63 -6.30 19.76
CA GLU A 273 -50.17 -6.43 19.58
C GLU A 273 -49.69 -5.62 18.39
N LEU A 274 -50.43 -5.64 17.28
CA LEU A 274 -50.11 -4.91 16.06
C LEU A 274 -50.04 -3.40 16.30
N LEU A 275 -51.05 -2.84 16.95
CA LEU A 275 -51.11 -1.41 17.26
C LEU A 275 -49.96 -0.97 18.19
N ARG A 276 -49.56 -1.82 19.13
CA ARG A 276 -48.39 -1.58 19.99
C ARG A 276 -47.08 -1.60 19.20
N ALA A 277 -46.89 -2.61 18.35
CA ALA A 277 -45.71 -2.72 17.49
C ALA A 277 -45.62 -1.52 16.54
N TYR A 278 -46.75 -1.10 15.96
CA TYR A 278 -46.83 0.06 15.08
C TYR A 278 -46.53 1.38 15.80
N ALA A 279 -47.05 1.57 17.01
CA ALA A 279 -46.72 2.75 17.82
C ALA A 279 -45.24 2.78 18.23
N GLU A 280 -44.59 1.63 18.39
CA GLU A 280 -43.17 1.57 18.70
C GLU A 280 -42.30 1.87 17.48
N ILE A 281 -42.52 1.19 16.36
CA ILE A 281 -41.70 1.34 15.16
C ILE A 281 -41.80 2.75 14.55
N THR A 282 -42.96 3.42 14.67
CA THR A 282 -43.19 4.78 14.14
C THR A 282 -42.43 5.87 14.89
N LYS A 283 -41.90 5.60 16.10
CA LYS A 283 -41.04 6.54 16.82
C LYS A 283 -39.72 6.80 16.09
N GLU A 284 -39.21 5.77 15.42
CA GLU A 284 -37.87 5.79 14.80
C GLU A 284 -37.92 5.70 13.28
N CYS A 285 -38.97 5.07 12.72
CA CYS A 285 -39.09 4.80 11.28
C CYS A 285 -40.36 5.42 10.70
N LYS A 286 -40.23 6.15 9.59
CA LYS A 286 -41.38 6.70 8.86
C LYS A 286 -41.94 5.75 7.80
N GLU A 287 -41.06 4.98 7.19
CA GLU A 287 -41.34 4.13 6.04
C GLU A 287 -41.45 2.68 6.51
N ILE A 288 -42.69 2.19 6.65
CA ILE A 288 -43.00 0.90 7.29
C ILE A 288 -43.80 0.04 6.32
N MET A 289 -43.55 -1.26 6.36
CA MET A 289 -44.31 -2.25 5.62
C MET A 289 -44.81 -3.35 6.55
N ILE A 290 -45.91 -3.97 6.14
CA ILE A 290 -46.49 -5.14 6.80
C ILE A 290 -46.58 -6.31 5.82
N GLU A 291 -46.31 -7.51 6.30
CA GLU A 291 -46.37 -8.73 5.49
C GLU A 291 -46.88 -9.93 6.29
N GLU A 292 -47.32 -10.97 5.59
CA GLU A 292 -47.69 -12.24 6.22
C GLU A 292 -46.48 -12.88 6.93
N TYR A 293 -46.72 -13.45 8.12
CA TYR A 293 -45.70 -14.22 8.82
C TYR A 293 -45.68 -15.66 8.31
N LYS A 294 -44.51 -16.11 7.82
CA LYS A 294 -44.31 -17.50 7.41
C LYS A 294 -43.53 -18.29 8.45
N VAL A 295 -43.99 -19.51 8.72
CA VAL A 295 -43.37 -20.45 9.66
C VAL A 295 -42.46 -21.40 8.90
N GLY A 296 -41.18 -21.39 9.24
CA GLY A 296 -40.18 -22.25 8.60
C GLY A 296 -38.79 -22.07 9.19
N ASN A 297 -37.85 -22.80 8.62
CA ASN A 297 -36.43 -22.67 8.87
C ASN A 297 -35.84 -21.49 8.09
N ASP A 298 -34.87 -20.80 8.70
CA ASP A 298 -34.22 -19.61 8.14
C ASP A 298 -32.91 -20.00 7.42
N TYR A 299 -32.95 -20.02 6.09
CA TYR A 299 -31.81 -20.33 5.24
C TYR A 299 -31.20 -19.06 4.64
N ARG A 300 -29.87 -18.96 4.69
CA ARG A 300 -29.06 -17.99 3.92
C ARG A 300 -28.47 -18.73 2.72
N VAL A 301 -28.90 -18.37 1.52
CA VAL A 301 -28.33 -18.85 0.25
C VAL A 301 -27.36 -17.80 -0.30
N MET A 302 -26.12 -18.19 -0.51
CA MET A 302 -25.07 -17.32 -1.05
C MET A 302 -24.91 -17.55 -2.55
N LEU A 303 -24.94 -16.47 -3.32
CA LEU A 303 -24.70 -16.48 -4.76
C LEU A 303 -23.47 -15.67 -5.14
N VAL A 304 -22.68 -16.21 -6.07
CA VAL A 304 -21.54 -15.53 -6.70
C VAL A 304 -21.62 -15.80 -8.21
N ASP A 305 -21.49 -14.75 -9.00
CA ASP A 305 -21.72 -14.77 -10.46
C ASP A 305 -23.10 -15.36 -10.81
N TYR A 306 -24.12 -14.98 -10.04
CA TYR A 306 -25.50 -15.49 -10.15
C TYR A 306 -25.65 -17.01 -9.96
N LYS A 307 -24.67 -17.69 -9.37
CA LYS A 307 -24.69 -19.12 -9.08
C LYS A 307 -24.71 -19.36 -7.58
N VAL A 308 -25.52 -20.31 -7.12
CA VAL A 308 -25.53 -20.73 -5.71
C VAL A 308 -24.19 -21.41 -5.40
N VAL A 309 -23.46 -20.88 -4.44
CA VAL A 309 -22.14 -21.41 -4.02
C VAL A 309 -22.13 -21.97 -2.60
N ALA A 310 -23.08 -21.53 -1.76
CA ALA A 310 -23.23 -22.04 -0.41
C ALA A 310 -24.65 -21.82 0.11
N VAL A 311 -25.12 -22.69 0.99
CA VAL A 311 -26.41 -22.56 1.70
C VAL A 311 -26.17 -22.84 3.17
N SER A 312 -26.72 -22.01 4.04
CA SER A 312 -26.62 -22.22 5.48
C SER A 312 -27.98 -22.10 6.16
N LEU A 313 -28.32 -23.09 6.98
CA LEU A 313 -29.42 -22.99 7.93
C LEU A 313 -28.93 -22.21 9.16
N ARG A 314 -29.55 -21.06 9.43
CA ARG A 314 -29.27 -20.26 10.62
C ARG A 314 -30.16 -20.71 11.76
N LYS A 315 -29.56 -20.93 12.94
CA LYS A 315 -30.31 -21.28 14.16
C LYS A 315 -30.12 -20.20 15.22
N PRO A 316 -31.19 -19.79 15.91
CA PRO A 316 -31.08 -18.95 17.10
C PRO A 316 -30.16 -19.62 18.13
N PRO A 317 -29.38 -18.83 18.89
CA PRO A 317 -28.60 -19.37 19.99
C PRO A 317 -29.52 -20.07 20.99
N TYR A 318 -29.13 -21.27 21.42
CA TYR A 318 -29.86 -22.02 22.44
C TYR A 318 -28.88 -22.68 23.41
N ILE A 319 -29.38 -22.98 24.61
CA ILE A 319 -28.70 -23.82 25.60
C ILE A 319 -29.53 -25.09 25.81
N THR A 320 -28.85 -26.15 26.23
CA THR A 320 -29.49 -27.43 26.61
C THR A 320 -29.22 -27.68 28.08
N GLY A 321 -30.27 -27.97 28.85
CA GLY A 321 -30.15 -28.28 30.26
C GLY A 321 -29.35 -29.55 30.51
N ASP A 322 -28.44 -29.50 31.47
CA ASP A 322 -27.72 -30.67 31.98
C ASP A 322 -28.28 -31.14 33.34
N GLY A 323 -29.38 -30.53 33.81
CA GLY A 323 -30.03 -30.84 35.09
C GLY A 323 -29.27 -30.33 36.32
N VAL A 324 -28.14 -29.64 36.15
CA VAL A 324 -27.26 -29.24 37.26
C VAL A 324 -26.90 -27.75 37.21
N ARG A 325 -26.47 -27.25 36.05
CA ARG A 325 -25.98 -25.89 35.88
C ARG A 325 -27.11 -24.89 35.72
N THR A 326 -26.91 -23.67 36.21
CA THR A 326 -27.85 -22.57 35.95
C THR A 326 -27.78 -22.14 34.49
N ILE A 327 -28.83 -21.46 34.01
CA ILE A 327 -28.83 -20.84 32.67
C ILE A 327 -27.62 -19.92 32.47
N ARG A 328 -27.21 -19.16 33.50
CA ARG A 328 -25.99 -18.34 33.46
C ARG A 328 -24.75 -19.18 33.19
N ASP A 329 -24.56 -20.25 33.95
CA ASP A 329 -23.38 -21.13 33.81
C ASP A 329 -23.36 -21.81 32.44
N LEU A 330 -24.53 -22.20 31.91
CA LEU A 330 -24.64 -22.78 30.56
C LEU A 330 -24.28 -21.77 29.46
N ILE A 331 -24.68 -20.51 29.62
CA ILE A 331 -24.30 -19.42 28.70
C ILE A 331 -22.79 -19.15 28.78
N GLU A 332 -22.22 -19.12 30.00
CA GLU A 332 -20.79 -18.93 30.22
C GLU A 332 -19.97 -20.08 29.62
N ALA A 333 -20.39 -21.32 29.83
CA ALA A 333 -19.78 -22.51 29.22
C ALA A 333 -19.84 -22.47 27.69
N MET A 334 -20.98 -22.06 27.10
CA MET A 334 -21.10 -21.86 25.66
C MET A 334 -20.15 -20.77 25.15
N ASN A 335 -20.04 -19.65 25.87
CA ASN A 335 -19.17 -18.51 25.52
C ASN A 335 -17.68 -18.78 25.77
N ALA A 336 -17.34 -19.80 26.56
CA ALA A 336 -15.96 -20.26 26.75
C ALA A 336 -15.39 -20.99 25.51
N ASN A 337 -16.22 -21.30 24.52
CA ASN A 337 -15.76 -21.84 23.24
C ASN A 337 -14.73 -20.87 22.61
N PRO A 338 -13.50 -21.34 22.28
CA PRO A 338 -12.44 -20.48 21.76
C PRO A 338 -12.78 -19.82 20.41
N LEU A 339 -13.74 -20.36 19.67
CA LEU A 339 -14.26 -19.79 18.41
C LEU A 339 -15.21 -18.61 18.66
N ARG A 340 -15.73 -18.39 19.87
CA ARG A 340 -16.60 -17.26 20.22
C ARG A 340 -15.80 -16.04 20.68
N GLY A 341 -16.04 -14.90 20.06
CA GLY A 341 -15.39 -13.61 20.36
C GLY A 341 -16.38 -12.46 20.52
N GLU A 342 -15.87 -11.27 20.80
CA GLU A 342 -16.69 -10.05 20.85
C GLU A 342 -16.99 -9.55 19.43
N GLY A 343 -18.25 -9.21 19.14
CA GLY A 343 -18.66 -8.72 17.82
C GLY A 343 -18.24 -9.64 16.66
N HIS A 344 -17.38 -9.13 15.78
CA HIS A 344 -16.88 -9.82 14.58
C HIS A 344 -15.43 -10.30 14.69
N GLU A 345 -14.86 -10.32 15.90
CA GLU A 345 -13.46 -10.67 16.16
C GLU A 345 -13.09 -12.11 15.76
N LYS A 346 -13.94 -13.09 16.11
CA LYS A 346 -13.69 -14.53 15.90
C LYS A 346 -14.68 -15.16 14.90
N PRO A 347 -14.71 -16.49 14.66
CA PRO A 347 -15.71 -17.16 13.79
C PRO A 347 -17.14 -17.28 14.35
N LEU A 348 -17.32 -17.25 15.67
CA LEU A 348 -18.62 -17.20 16.34
C LEU A 348 -18.69 -15.99 17.28
N THR A 349 -19.88 -15.51 17.58
CA THR A 349 -20.08 -14.33 18.45
C THR A 349 -20.57 -14.78 19.83
N LYS A 350 -20.06 -14.18 20.90
CA LYS A 350 -20.53 -14.47 22.26
C LYS A 350 -21.98 -14.01 22.44
N VAL A 351 -22.78 -14.80 23.16
CA VAL A 351 -24.13 -14.39 23.55
C VAL A 351 -24.02 -13.49 24.77
N LYS A 352 -24.49 -12.25 24.63
CA LYS A 352 -24.49 -11.27 25.72
C LYS A 352 -25.71 -11.48 26.62
N ILE A 353 -25.53 -11.30 27.92
CA ILE A 353 -26.64 -11.24 28.88
C ILE A 353 -27.07 -9.78 28.95
N ASP A 354 -28.11 -9.42 28.21
CA ASP A 354 -28.69 -8.08 28.12
C ASP A 354 -30.20 -8.12 28.45
N GLU A 355 -30.85 -6.96 28.47
CA GLU A 355 -32.29 -6.85 28.77
C GLU A 355 -33.15 -7.67 27.81
N GLU A 356 -32.79 -7.79 26.53
CA GLU A 356 -33.54 -8.59 25.56
C GLU A 356 -33.51 -10.08 25.93
N LEU A 357 -32.35 -10.62 26.32
CA LEU A 357 -32.21 -12.02 26.73
C LEU A 357 -33.02 -12.27 28.01
N ILE A 358 -32.90 -11.38 28.98
CA ILE A 358 -33.59 -11.46 30.27
C ILE A 358 -35.11 -11.41 30.06
N ASN A 359 -35.60 -10.48 29.25
CA ASN A 359 -37.02 -10.36 28.92
C ASN A 359 -37.55 -11.61 28.22
N ARG A 360 -36.75 -12.23 27.34
CA ARG A 360 -37.13 -13.48 26.67
C ARG A 360 -37.22 -14.65 27.65
N LEU A 361 -36.21 -14.82 28.51
CA LEU A 361 -36.23 -15.87 29.54
C LEU A 361 -37.45 -15.69 30.47
N SER A 362 -37.73 -14.47 30.89
CA SER A 362 -38.89 -14.15 31.75
C SER A 362 -40.22 -14.53 31.08
N LYS A 363 -40.38 -14.25 29.78
CA LYS A 363 -41.57 -14.69 29.00
C LYS A 363 -41.72 -16.21 28.93
N LEU A 364 -40.62 -16.96 29.04
CA LEU A 364 -40.61 -18.43 29.08
C LEU A 364 -40.72 -18.97 30.51
N GLY A 365 -40.86 -18.11 31.53
CA GLY A 365 -40.93 -18.51 32.94
C GLY A 365 -39.58 -18.79 33.59
N TYR A 366 -38.46 -18.45 32.94
CA TYR A 366 -37.11 -18.71 33.43
C TYR A 366 -36.39 -17.44 33.92
N SER A 367 -35.44 -17.63 34.83
CA SER A 367 -34.47 -16.62 35.26
C SER A 367 -33.05 -17.11 34.96
N LEU A 368 -32.04 -16.23 35.05
CA LEU A 368 -30.64 -16.63 34.87
C LEU A 368 -30.16 -17.68 35.89
N ASN A 369 -30.83 -17.78 37.04
CA ASN A 369 -30.52 -18.72 38.11
C ASN A 369 -31.32 -20.03 38.01
N SER A 370 -32.23 -20.14 37.03
CA SER A 370 -33.00 -21.37 36.81
C SER A 370 -32.08 -22.48 36.31
N VAL A 371 -32.33 -23.72 36.74
CA VAL A 371 -31.68 -24.95 36.23
C VAL A 371 -32.68 -25.61 35.28
N LEU A 372 -32.27 -25.83 34.04
CA LEU A 372 -33.09 -26.49 33.03
C LEU A 372 -33.06 -28.01 33.23
N GLU A 373 -34.18 -28.68 32.94
CA GLU A 373 -34.23 -30.14 33.00
C GLU A 373 -33.24 -30.76 31.99
N TYR A 374 -32.76 -31.97 32.29
CA TYR A 374 -31.80 -32.65 31.42
C TYR A 374 -32.39 -32.84 30.01
N GLY A 375 -31.71 -32.28 29.00
CA GLY A 375 -32.12 -32.35 27.60
C GLY A 375 -33.11 -31.26 27.15
N GLU A 376 -33.62 -30.43 28.07
CA GLU A 376 -34.50 -29.31 27.74
C GLU A 376 -33.74 -28.23 26.96
N LYS A 377 -34.29 -27.75 25.84
CA LYS A 377 -33.66 -26.72 25.00
C LYS A 377 -34.38 -25.39 25.13
N VAL A 378 -33.63 -24.34 25.48
CA VAL A 378 -34.14 -22.97 25.57
C VAL A 378 -33.40 -22.05 24.59
N THR A 379 -34.16 -21.43 23.68
CA THR A 379 -33.63 -20.41 22.75
C THR A 379 -33.42 -19.08 23.45
N LEU A 380 -32.21 -18.54 23.36
CA LEU A 380 -31.79 -17.31 24.03
C LEU A 380 -32.17 -16.04 23.27
N ARG A 381 -32.42 -16.13 21.97
CA ARG A 381 -32.83 -15.01 21.10
C ARG A 381 -34.00 -15.40 20.21
N GLY A 382 -34.74 -14.39 19.73
CA GLY A 382 -35.81 -14.57 18.75
C GLY A 382 -35.34 -14.64 17.30
N ASN A 383 -34.15 -14.12 17.01
CA ASN A 383 -33.55 -14.13 15.67
C ASN A 383 -32.41 -15.15 15.57
N ALA A 384 -32.11 -15.58 14.34
CA ALA A 384 -31.02 -16.49 14.03
C ALA A 384 -29.73 -15.77 13.61
N ASN A 385 -29.59 -14.49 13.97
CA ASN A 385 -28.45 -13.68 13.54
C ASN A 385 -27.15 -14.17 14.21
N LEU A 386 -26.09 -14.34 13.41
CA LEU A 386 -24.78 -14.70 13.96
C LEU A 386 -24.23 -13.62 14.91
N SER A 387 -24.61 -12.35 14.71
CA SER A 387 -24.18 -11.23 15.55
C SER A 387 -24.75 -11.28 16.97
N THR A 388 -25.85 -12.01 17.20
CA THR A 388 -26.47 -12.22 18.52
C THR A 388 -26.10 -13.58 19.11
N GLY A 389 -25.15 -14.28 18.48
CA GLY A 389 -24.58 -15.56 18.92
C GLY A 389 -25.24 -16.81 18.31
N GLY A 390 -26.09 -16.64 17.30
CA GLY A 390 -26.64 -17.76 16.52
C GLY A 390 -25.58 -18.67 15.88
N SER A 391 -26.00 -19.87 15.52
CA SER A 391 -25.17 -20.87 14.84
C SER A 391 -25.62 -21.06 13.40
N ALA A 392 -24.74 -21.69 12.62
CA ALA A 392 -24.93 -21.92 11.19
C ALA A 392 -24.63 -23.39 10.88
N GLU A 393 -25.47 -24.03 10.09
CA GLU A 393 -25.25 -25.39 9.58
C GLU A 393 -25.16 -25.34 8.05
N ASP A 394 -24.25 -26.09 7.44
CA ASP A 394 -24.10 -26.17 5.98
C ASP A 394 -25.18 -27.06 5.36
N TYR A 395 -25.96 -26.49 4.46
CA TYR A 395 -27.03 -27.16 3.70
C TYR A 395 -26.79 -27.09 2.19
N THR A 396 -25.58 -26.74 1.77
CA THR A 396 -25.24 -26.49 0.35
C THR A 396 -25.51 -27.69 -0.54
N ASP A 397 -25.22 -28.91 -0.07
CA ASP A 397 -25.42 -30.13 -0.87
C ASP A 397 -26.88 -30.64 -0.81
N LEU A 398 -27.75 -30.01 0.01
CA LEU A 398 -29.14 -30.44 0.25
C LEU A 398 -30.18 -29.60 -0.50
N ILE A 399 -29.84 -28.43 -1.00
CA ILE A 399 -30.78 -27.59 -1.76
C ILE A 399 -31.20 -28.30 -3.06
N CYS A 400 -32.51 -28.32 -3.35
CA CYS A 400 -33.01 -28.88 -4.60
C CYS A 400 -32.74 -27.96 -5.80
N LYS A 401 -32.80 -28.54 -7.00
CA LYS A 401 -32.48 -27.84 -8.26
C LYS A 401 -33.45 -26.67 -8.51
N GLU A 402 -34.73 -26.86 -8.22
CA GLU A 402 -35.80 -25.86 -8.39
C GLU A 402 -35.51 -24.62 -7.53
N ASN A 403 -35.06 -24.82 -6.28
CA ASN A 403 -34.72 -23.74 -5.38
C ASN A 403 -33.43 -23.02 -5.79
N ILE A 404 -32.43 -23.75 -6.34
CA ILE A 404 -31.27 -23.12 -6.98
C ILE A 404 -31.75 -22.19 -8.10
N GLU A 405 -32.59 -22.68 -9.03
CA GLU A 405 -33.11 -21.88 -10.15
C GLU A 405 -33.89 -20.64 -9.67
N ILE A 406 -34.71 -20.76 -8.61
CA ILE A 406 -35.40 -19.63 -7.97
C ILE A 406 -34.39 -18.60 -7.46
N CYS A 407 -33.34 -19.03 -6.77
CA CYS A 407 -32.31 -18.14 -6.21
C CYS A 407 -31.51 -17.44 -7.31
N GLU A 408 -31.10 -18.18 -8.35
CA GLU A 408 -30.38 -17.60 -9.49
C GLU A 408 -31.24 -16.58 -10.24
N ARG A 409 -32.54 -16.86 -10.42
CA ARG A 409 -33.50 -15.93 -11.02
C ARG A 409 -33.66 -14.69 -10.15
N ALA A 410 -33.85 -14.84 -8.84
CA ALA A 410 -33.96 -13.73 -7.90
C ALA A 410 -32.73 -12.80 -7.97
N ALA A 411 -31.52 -13.36 -7.94
CA ALA A 411 -30.29 -12.57 -8.07
C ALA A 411 -30.22 -11.81 -9.41
N LYS A 412 -30.60 -12.45 -10.53
CA LYS A 412 -30.65 -11.82 -11.86
C LYS A 412 -31.71 -10.73 -11.97
N THR A 413 -32.88 -10.93 -11.35
CA THR A 413 -33.96 -9.94 -11.29
C THR A 413 -33.50 -8.65 -10.63
N ILE A 414 -32.78 -8.75 -9.52
CA ILE A 414 -32.22 -7.57 -8.82
C ILE A 414 -30.97 -7.04 -9.54
N GLY A 415 -30.23 -7.90 -10.24
CA GLY A 415 -29.00 -7.56 -10.94
C GLY A 415 -27.75 -7.57 -10.04
N LEU A 416 -27.77 -8.35 -8.96
CA LEU A 416 -26.64 -8.55 -8.06
C LEU A 416 -25.85 -9.80 -8.45
N ASP A 417 -24.58 -9.61 -8.81
CA ASP A 417 -23.65 -10.69 -9.12
C ASP A 417 -23.18 -11.43 -7.87
N ILE A 418 -23.08 -10.73 -6.73
CA ILE A 418 -22.78 -11.28 -5.42
C ILE A 418 -23.92 -10.89 -4.47
N CYS A 419 -24.64 -11.87 -3.94
CA CYS A 419 -25.71 -11.60 -2.98
C CYS A 419 -25.97 -12.76 -2.03
N GLY A 420 -26.62 -12.44 -0.91
CA GLY A 420 -27.16 -13.43 0.00
C GLY A 420 -28.68 -13.32 0.04
N ILE A 421 -29.37 -14.39 -0.29
CA ILE A 421 -30.83 -14.48 -0.26
C ILE A 421 -31.24 -15.19 1.03
N ASP A 422 -32.10 -14.55 1.81
CA ASP A 422 -32.71 -15.16 2.98
C ASP A 422 -34.04 -15.81 2.58
N ILE A 423 -34.22 -17.07 2.97
CA ILE A 423 -35.36 -17.90 2.64
C ILE A 423 -35.95 -18.46 3.92
N CYS A 424 -37.26 -18.34 4.06
CA CYS A 424 -38.02 -19.06 5.08
C CYS A 424 -38.71 -20.25 4.41
N ALA A 425 -38.41 -21.48 4.81
CA ALA A 425 -39.06 -22.68 4.26
C ALA A 425 -39.02 -23.83 5.26
N LYS A 426 -39.93 -24.79 5.17
CA LYS A 426 -39.86 -26.01 5.99
C LYS A 426 -38.59 -26.80 5.70
N SER A 427 -38.26 -26.97 4.42
CA SER A 427 -37.05 -27.63 3.94
C SER A 427 -36.48 -26.88 2.74
N ILE A 428 -35.15 -26.76 2.64
CA ILE A 428 -34.51 -26.22 1.43
C ILE A 428 -34.35 -27.30 0.34
N ALA A 429 -34.58 -28.57 0.70
CA ALA A 429 -34.45 -29.74 -0.17
C ALA A 429 -35.71 -30.06 -0.98
N GLU A 430 -36.79 -29.33 -0.77
CA GLU A 430 -38.05 -29.46 -1.51
C GLU A 430 -38.38 -28.10 -2.17
N PRO A 431 -39.05 -28.08 -3.34
CA PRO A 431 -39.39 -26.84 -4.02
C PRO A 431 -40.16 -25.85 -3.12
N LEU A 432 -39.77 -24.57 -3.10
CA LEU A 432 -40.37 -23.56 -2.20
C LEU A 432 -41.90 -23.45 -2.36
N TYR A 433 -42.41 -23.53 -3.60
CA TYR A 433 -43.85 -23.45 -3.86
C TYR A 433 -44.64 -24.63 -3.28
N GLU A 434 -43.99 -25.76 -3.00
CA GLU A 434 -44.64 -26.98 -2.50
C GLU A 434 -44.60 -27.07 -0.96
N ASN A 435 -43.73 -26.31 -0.30
CA ASN A 435 -43.53 -26.40 1.15
C ASN A 435 -43.71 -25.09 1.92
N ASP A 436 -44.48 -24.16 1.33
CA ASP A 436 -44.80 -22.82 1.88
C ASP A 436 -43.55 -21.94 2.10
N GLY A 437 -42.55 -22.12 1.23
CA GLY A 437 -41.28 -21.41 1.25
C GLY A 437 -41.34 -20.06 0.54
N ILE A 438 -40.66 -19.06 1.08
CA ILE A 438 -40.59 -17.69 0.53
C ILE A 438 -39.19 -17.09 0.62
N ILE A 439 -38.89 -16.16 -0.28
CA ILE A 439 -37.77 -15.24 -0.20
C ILE A 439 -38.15 -14.10 0.77
N LEU A 440 -37.36 -13.93 1.83
CA LEU A 440 -37.54 -12.88 2.84
C LEU A 440 -36.86 -11.57 2.44
N GLU A 441 -35.61 -11.66 1.99
CA GLU A 441 -34.79 -10.51 1.60
C GLU A 441 -33.63 -10.93 0.68
N VAL A 442 -33.11 -9.98 -0.09
CA VAL A 442 -31.89 -10.12 -0.91
C VAL A 442 -30.87 -9.09 -0.43
N ASN A 443 -29.67 -9.53 -0.08
CA ASN A 443 -28.64 -8.67 0.49
C ASN A 443 -27.47 -8.49 -0.47
N ALA A 444 -27.06 -7.23 -0.72
CA ALA A 444 -25.97 -6.89 -1.62
C ALA A 444 -24.55 -7.04 -1.02
N ALA A 445 -24.40 -6.97 0.30
CA ALA A 445 -23.13 -7.16 1.01
C ALA A 445 -23.23 -8.31 2.03
N PRO A 446 -23.51 -9.55 1.59
CA PRO A 446 -23.76 -10.65 2.50
C PRO A 446 -22.52 -10.97 3.34
N GLY A 447 -22.74 -11.29 4.62
CA GLY A 447 -21.71 -11.89 5.46
C GLY A 447 -21.44 -13.32 5.01
N ILE A 448 -20.17 -13.69 4.81
CA ILE A 448 -19.81 -15.04 4.33
C ILE A 448 -19.25 -15.95 5.43
N ARG A 449 -19.04 -15.40 6.63
CA ARG A 449 -18.47 -16.10 7.79
C ARG A 449 -19.21 -17.40 8.14
N MET A 450 -20.54 -17.43 8.01
CA MET A 450 -21.34 -18.63 8.28
C MET A 450 -21.04 -19.80 7.34
N HIS A 451 -20.59 -19.50 6.11
CA HIS A 451 -20.26 -20.50 5.11
C HIS A 451 -18.81 -20.98 5.27
N HIS A 452 -17.91 -20.11 5.71
CA HIS A 452 -16.51 -20.48 5.99
C HIS A 452 -16.39 -21.27 7.30
N PHE A 453 -17.19 -20.95 8.31
CA PHE A 453 -17.11 -21.57 9.64
C PHE A 453 -18.48 -22.04 10.14
N PRO A 454 -19.13 -23.01 9.46
CA PRO A 454 -20.36 -23.58 9.95
C PRO A 454 -20.09 -24.36 11.26
N THR A 455 -21.06 -24.34 12.18
CA THR A 455 -21.01 -25.14 13.40
C THR A 455 -21.19 -26.63 13.11
N ILE A 456 -21.95 -26.96 12.06
CA ILE A 456 -22.19 -28.34 11.60
C ILE A 456 -22.12 -28.35 10.06
N GLY A 457 -21.44 -29.34 9.49
CA GLY A 457 -21.33 -29.53 8.04
C GLY A 457 -19.98 -29.07 7.48
N LYS A 458 -19.90 -28.86 6.15
CA LYS A 458 -18.63 -28.60 5.45
C LYS A 458 -18.36 -27.10 5.32
N GLU A 459 -17.11 -26.70 5.52
CA GLU A 459 -16.64 -25.34 5.20
C GLU A 459 -16.74 -25.09 3.69
N ARG A 460 -17.21 -23.90 3.31
CA ARG A 460 -17.32 -23.44 1.92
C ARG A 460 -16.50 -22.18 1.74
N ASN A 461 -15.44 -22.25 0.92
CA ASN A 461 -14.56 -21.12 0.65
C ASN A 461 -15.19 -20.11 -0.33
N VAL A 462 -16.20 -19.38 0.16
CA VAL A 462 -16.89 -18.34 -0.61
C VAL A 462 -15.96 -17.17 -0.96
N GLY A 463 -14.93 -16.91 -0.13
CA GLY A 463 -13.96 -15.83 -0.36
C GLY A 463 -13.17 -16.07 -1.64
N ARG A 464 -12.73 -17.32 -1.85
CA ARG A 464 -12.12 -17.76 -3.10
C ARG A 464 -13.08 -17.64 -4.27
N LYS A 465 -14.34 -18.07 -4.14
CA LYS A 465 -15.34 -17.93 -5.21
C LYS A 465 -15.57 -16.48 -5.65
N ILE A 466 -15.60 -15.54 -4.70
CA ILE A 466 -15.70 -14.11 -5.00
C ILE A 466 -14.46 -13.64 -5.78
N LEU A 467 -13.26 -14.02 -5.33
CA LEU A 467 -12.02 -13.71 -6.04
C LEU A 467 -12.02 -14.27 -7.47
N ASP A 468 -12.43 -15.54 -7.62
CA ASP A 468 -12.53 -16.23 -8.91
C ASP A 468 -13.47 -15.46 -9.86
N ASN A 469 -14.61 -14.96 -9.37
CA ASN A 469 -15.51 -14.11 -10.15
C ASN A 469 -14.89 -12.76 -10.53
N MET A 470 -14.18 -12.10 -9.61
CA MET A 470 -13.53 -10.80 -9.86
C MET A 470 -12.45 -10.88 -10.94
N PHE A 471 -11.72 -11.99 -11.01
CA PHE A 471 -10.60 -12.21 -11.94
C PHE A 471 -10.92 -13.19 -13.08
N LYS A 472 -12.14 -13.75 -13.11
CA LYS A 472 -12.55 -14.82 -14.05
C LYS A 472 -11.52 -15.96 -14.10
N GLU A 473 -11.08 -16.38 -12.92
CA GLU A 473 -10.04 -17.42 -12.68
C GLU A 473 -8.67 -17.14 -13.33
N ASN A 474 -8.45 -15.93 -13.86
CA ASN A 474 -7.19 -15.49 -14.43
C ASN A 474 -6.52 -14.44 -13.51
N TYR A 475 -5.81 -14.93 -12.49
CA TYR A 475 -5.08 -14.09 -11.54
C TYR A 475 -3.81 -13.52 -12.18
N SER A 476 -3.98 -12.48 -12.99
CA SER A 476 -2.88 -11.72 -13.55
C SER A 476 -2.78 -10.36 -12.84
N ASN A 477 -1.55 -9.84 -12.80
CA ASN A 477 -1.28 -8.49 -12.33
C ASN A 477 -0.42 -7.77 -13.36
N ILE A 478 -0.42 -6.44 -13.35
CA ILE A 478 0.49 -5.69 -14.20
C ILE A 478 1.95 -5.92 -13.79
N PRO A 479 2.89 -5.94 -14.73
CA PRO A 479 4.31 -5.93 -14.41
C PRO A 479 4.71 -4.64 -13.68
N VAL A 480 5.60 -4.78 -12.70
CA VAL A 480 6.23 -3.66 -11.98
C VAL A 480 7.74 -3.73 -12.18
N ILE A 481 8.30 -2.66 -12.76
CA ILE A 481 9.74 -2.43 -12.86
C ILE A 481 10.08 -1.29 -11.92
N SER A 482 11.02 -1.48 -11.01
CA SER A 482 11.47 -0.44 -10.07
C SER A 482 12.94 -0.15 -10.28
N VAL A 483 13.29 1.12 -10.42
CA VAL A 483 14.65 1.57 -10.75
C VAL A 483 15.19 2.47 -9.64
N THR A 484 16.34 2.10 -9.09
CA THR A 484 17.10 2.92 -8.15
C THR A 484 18.57 3.02 -8.57
N GLY A 485 19.30 3.86 -7.86
CA GLY A 485 20.71 4.18 -8.12
C GLY A 485 21.04 5.62 -7.76
N THR A 486 22.31 6.00 -7.83
CA THR A 486 22.72 7.39 -7.62
C THR A 486 22.44 8.18 -8.89
N ASN A 487 23.01 7.78 -10.02
CA ASN A 487 22.87 8.43 -11.31
C ASN A 487 22.15 7.53 -12.34
N GLY A 488 21.59 8.12 -13.39
CA GLY A 488 21.03 7.38 -14.54
C GLY A 488 19.62 6.81 -14.39
N LYS A 489 19.00 6.92 -13.20
CA LYS A 489 17.65 6.42 -12.90
C LYS A 489 16.60 6.92 -13.90
N THR A 490 16.46 8.24 -14.01
CA THR A 490 15.45 8.88 -14.86
C THR A 490 15.61 8.50 -16.33
N THR A 491 16.83 8.53 -16.87
CA THR A 491 17.10 8.10 -18.25
C THR A 491 16.72 6.63 -18.46
N THR A 492 17.08 5.76 -17.52
CA THR A 492 16.75 4.32 -17.57
C THR A 492 15.23 4.10 -17.54
N VAL A 493 14.51 4.76 -16.64
CA VAL A 493 13.04 4.68 -16.55
C VAL A 493 12.40 5.15 -17.85
N ARG A 494 12.80 6.31 -18.37
CA ARG A 494 12.25 6.87 -19.63
C ARG A 494 12.52 5.96 -20.83
N LEU A 495 13.70 5.37 -20.91
CA LEU A 495 14.07 4.45 -21.99
C LEU A 495 13.25 3.15 -21.94
N ILE A 496 13.07 2.56 -20.76
CA ILE A 496 12.18 1.40 -20.55
C ILE A 496 10.75 1.77 -20.94
N SER A 497 10.22 2.90 -20.44
CA SER A 497 8.88 3.37 -20.78
C SER A 497 8.70 3.62 -22.27
N TYR A 498 9.70 4.20 -22.94
CA TYR A 498 9.67 4.45 -24.38
C TYR A 498 9.54 3.15 -25.17
N VAL A 499 10.37 2.15 -24.87
CA VAL A 499 10.32 0.84 -25.55
C VAL A 499 8.96 0.16 -25.35
N LEU A 500 8.41 0.22 -24.14
CA LEU A 500 7.11 -0.39 -23.82
C LEU A 500 5.94 0.37 -24.47
N ASN A 501 6.00 1.70 -24.55
CA ASN A 501 5.03 2.50 -25.28
C ASN A 501 5.05 2.18 -26.80
N LEU A 502 6.23 1.88 -27.38
CA LEU A 502 6.35 1.52 -28.80
C LEU A 502 5.56 0.26 -29.19
N ILE A 503 5.31 -0.64 -28.24
CA ILE A 503 4.50 -1.87 -28.45
C ILE A 503 3.07 -1.74 -27.96
N GLY A 504 2.62 -0.51 -27.66
CA GLY A 504 1.22 -0.18 -27.40
C GLY A 504 0.78 -0.29 -25.93
N PHE A 505 1.70 -0.52 -24.99
CA PHE A 505 1.36 -0.44 -23.57
C PHE A 505 1.20 1.02 -23.14
N ASN A 506 0.18 1.30 -22.34
CA ASN A 506 0.04 2.53 -21.57
C ASN A 506 0.89 2.41 -20.29
N VAL A 507 2.14 2.87 -20.39
CA VAL A 507 3.09 2.79 -19.28
C VAL A 507 2.82 3.92 -18.29
N GLY A 508 2.64 3.56 -17.02
CA GLY A 508 2.66 4.53 -15.92
C GLY A 508 4.07 4.59 -15.36
N CYS A 509 4.71 5.77 -15.37
CA CYS A 509 6.05 5.91 -14.82
C CYS A 509 6.22 7.11 -13.89
N THR A 510 7.11 6.95 -12.92
CA THR A 510 7.49 7.98 -11.97
C THR A 510 8.93 8.41 -12.23
N THR A 511 9.20 9.72 -12.20
CA THR A 511 10.54 10.28 -12.46
C THR A 511 10.78 11.52 -11.59
N THR A 512 12.01 12.04 -11.58
CA THR A 512 12.34 13.34 -10.96
C THR A 512 11.60 14.53 -11.59
N SER A 513 11.01 14.37 -12.78
CA SER A 513 10.28 15.44 -13.47
C SER A 513 8.77 15.33 -13.34
N GLY A 514 8.26 14.20 -12.83
CA GLY A 514 6.84 14.01 -12.63
C GLY A 514 6.36 12.58 -12.84
N VAL A 515 5.04 12.40 -12.74
CA VAL A 515 4.33 11.18 -13.14
C VAL A 515 3.86 11.29 -14.59
N LYS A 516 4.22 10.30 -15.42
CA LYS A 516 3.72 10.15 -16.80
C LYS A 516 2.80 8.94 -16.94
N MET A 517 1.84 9.06 -17.85
CA MET A 517 1.01 7.97 -18.36
C MET A 517 1.07 7.98 -19.89
N GLY A 518 1.56 6.88 -20.47
CA GLY A 518 1.96 6.82 -21.86
C GLY A 518 3.02 7.89 -22.14
N ASN A 519 2.68 8.88 -22.96
CA ASN A 519 3.56 10.00 -23.31
C ASN A 519 3.18 11.34 -22.65
N LYS A 520 2.20 11.36 -21.73
CA LYS A 520 1.69 12.59 -21.11
C LYS A 520 2.06 12.70 -19.64
N TYR A 521 2.50 13.87 -19.20
CA TYR A 521 2.60 14.17 -17.77
C TYR A 521 1.21 14.40 -17.20
N ILE A 522 0.89 13.71 -16.11
CA ILE A 522 -0.33 13.95 -15.32
C ILE A 522 -0.03 14.76 -14.06
N HIS A 523 1.24 14.84 -13.67
CA HIS A 523 1.76 15.65 -12.58
C HIS A 523 3.22 16.03 -12.89
N LYS A 524 3.65 17.21 -12.46
CA LYS A 524 5.03 17.70 -12.59
C LYS A 524 5.62 17.93 -11.20
N GLY A 525 6.86 17.48 -10.97
CA GLY A 525 7.57 17.61 -9.71
C GLY A 525 8.49 16.41 -9.42
N ASP A 526 9.21 16.43 -8.30
CA ASP A 526 10.00 15.26 -7.87
C ASP A 526 9.06 14.16 -7.34
N ASP A 527 8.71 13.24 -8.24
CA ASP A 527 7.78 12.15 -8.00
C ASP A 527 8.49 10.81 -7.81
N THR A 528 9.62 10.77 -7.11
CA THR A 528 10.43 9.54 -6.96
C THR A 528 10.17 8.75 -5.65
N GLY A 529 8.99 8.91 -5.06
CA GLY A 529 8.63 8.38 -3.74
C GLY A 529 7.39 7.48 -3.69
N TYR A 530 7.01 7.10 -2.47
CA TYR A 530 5.88 6.18 -2.22
C TYR A 530 4.54 6.66 -2.80
N ASN A 531 4.21 7.94 -2.63
CA ASN A 531 2.88 8.46 -3.02
C ASN A 531 2.71 8.53 -4.55
N SER A 532 3.76 8.93 -5.28
CA SER A 532 3.73 8.97 -6.75
C SER A 532 3.68 7.56 -7.35
N ALA A 533 4.43 6.61 -6.79
CA ALA A 533 4.32 5.21 -7.17
C ALA A 533 2.91 4.65 -6.91
N ARG A 534 2.31 4.99 -5.76
CA ARG A 534 0.92 4.61 -5.45
C ARG A 534 -0.09 5.22 -6.42
N SER A 535 0.14 6.45 -6.91
CA SER A 535 -0.68 7.08 -7.96
C SER A 535 -0.71 6.23 -9.24
N VAL A 536 0.46 5.75 -9.68
CA VAL A 536 0.58 4.83 -10.83
C VAL A 536 -0.11 3.48 -10.56
N LEU A 537 0.15 2.85 -9.42
CA LEU A 537 -0.37 1.52 -9.09
C LEU A 537 -1.89 1.48 -8.88
N LEU A 538 -2.51 2.61 -8.53
CA LEU A 538 -3.96 2.73 -8.36
C LEU A 538 -4.69 3.23 -9.62
N ASN A 539 -3.96 3.59 -10.69
CA ASN A 539 -4.58 4.09 -11.90
C ASN A 539 -5.03 2.93 -12.82
N PRO A 540 -6.33 2.83 -13.15
CA PRO A 540 -6.87 1.69 -13.91
C PRO A 540 -6.47 1.65 -15.38
N GLU A 541 -5.83 2.69 -15.92
CA GLU A 541 -5.39 2.75 -17.31
C GLU A 541 -3.97 2.18 -17.51
N VAL A 542 -3.22 1.95 -16.42
CA VAL A 542 -1.81 1.56 -16.50
C VAL A 542 -1.68 0.07 -16.83
N ASP A 543 -0.98 -0.24 -17.92
CA ASP A 543 -0.66 -1.60 -18.36
C ASP A 543 0.58 -2.17 -17.66
N ILE A 544 1.58 -1.32 -17.42
CA ILE A 544 2.88 -1.65 -16.83
C ILE A 544 3.34 -0.45 -16.00
N ALA A 545 3.85 -0.69 -14.79
CA ALA A 545 4.42 0.35 -13.92
C ALA A 545 5.95 0.37 -14.02
N VAL A 546 6.54 1.53 -14.29
CA VAL A 546 8.01 1.75 -14.30
C VAL A 546 8.36 2.85 -13.31
N LEU A 547 8.85 2.47 -12.14
CA LEU A 547 8.90 3.32 -10.96
C LEU A 547 10.33 3.75 -10.62
N GLU A 548 10.65 5.03 -10.77
CA GLU A 548 11.86 5.60 -10.17
C GLU A 548 11.73 5.64 -8.64
N SER A 549 12.67 5.03 -7.94
CA SER A 549 12.70 4.93 -6.48
C SER A 549 13.97 5.59 -5.92
N ALA A 550 13.86 6.85 -5.51
CA ALA A 550 14.98 7.60 -4.95
C ALA A 550 15.22 7.24 -3.48
N ARG A 551 16.45 7.52 -3.02
CA ARG A 551 16.88 7.28 -1.63
C ARG A 551 15.91 7.88 -0.63
N GLY A 552 15.54 9.15 -0.80
CA GLY A 552 14.63 9.85 0.11
C GLY A 552 13.25 9.20 0.20
N GLY A 553 12.73 8.68 -0.92
CA GLY A 553 11.47 7.91 -0.93
C GLY A 553 11.57 6.63 -0.09
N LEU A 554 12.64 5.84 -0.31
CA LEU A 554 12.89 4.58 0.39
C LEU A 554 13.05 4.78 1.91
N VAL A 555 13.82 5.79 2.33
CA VAL A 555 14.07 6.08 3.76
C VAL A 555 12.82 6.63 4.46
N ARG A 556 11.99 7.43 3.77
CA ARG A 556 10.82 8.07 4.38
C ARG A 556 9.61 7.14 4.49
N ARG A 557 9.35 6.32 3.47
CA ARG A 557 8.12 5.49 3.38
C ARG A 557 8.31 4.08 2.82
N GLY A 558 9.52 3.72 2.38
CA GLY A 558 9.75 2.42 1.76
C GLY A 558 9.14 2.31 0.36
N LEU A 559 8.81 1.08 -0.03
CA LEU A 559 8.24 0.75 -1.34
C LEU A 559 6.70 0.83 -1.33
N ALA A 560 6.14 1.31 -2.43
CA ALA A 560 4.67 1.37 -2.64
C ALA A 560 4.07 0.08 -3.21
N TYR A 561 4.92 -0.86 -3.62
CA TYR A 561 4.56 -2.17 -4.11
C TYR A 561 5.08 -3.25 -3.16
N ASP A 562 4.52 -4.47 -3.24
CA ASP A 562 5.02 -5.62 -2.49
C ASP A 562 6.26 -6.22 -3.17
N LEU A 563 6.11 -6.79 -4.37
CA LEU A 563 7.22 -7.36 -5.14
C LEU A 563 7.18 -6.86 -6.58
N ALA A 564 8.35 -6.47 -7.10
CA ALA A 564 8.54 -6.11 -8.50
C ALA A 564 8.85 -7.35 -9.35
N ASP A 565 8.49 -7.28 -10.63
CA ASP A 565 8.94 -8.26 -11.64
C ASP A 565 10.42 -8.02 -11.95
N VAL A 566 10.84 -6.75 -11.98
CA VAL A 566 12.23 -6.36 -12.14
C VAL A 566 12.63 -5.24 -11.19
N GLY A 567 13.71 -5.43 -10.44
CA GLY A 567 14.34 -4.39 -9.62
C GLY A 567 15.71 -4.01 -10.18
N VAL A 568 15.93 -2.74 -10.52
CA VAL A 568 17.15 -2.25 -11.19
C VAL A 568 17.97 -1.37 -10.25
N ILE A 569 19.28 -1.66 -10.15
CA ILE A 569 20.27 -0.80 -9.48
C ILE A 569 21.27 -0.34 -10.55
N THR A 570 21.20 0.94 -10.93
CA THR A 570 22.04 1.49 -12.01
C THR A 570 23.50 1.69 -11.58
N ASN A 571 23.72 2.25 -10.39
CA ASN A 571 25.02 2.43 -9.73
C ASN A 571 24.80 2.96 -8.31
N ILE A 572 25.83 2.88 -7.46
CA ILE A 572 25.80 3.42 -6.11
C ILE A 572 27.07 4.25 -5.90
N ARG A 573 26.93 5.56 -6.05
CA ARG A 573 27.98 6.58 -5.89
C ARG A 573 27.64 7.52 -4.74
N GLU A 574 28.65 8.21 -4.23
CA GLU A 574 28.51 9.17 -3.13
C GLU A 574 27.50 10.27 -3.47
N ASP A 575 26.42 10.34 -2.70
CA ASP A 575 25.33 11.28 -2.91
C ASP A 575 24.45 11.37 -1.65
N HIS A 576 24.20 12.61 -1.20
CA HIS A 576 23.45 12.90 0.02
C HIS A 576 23.94 12.16 1.29
N LEU A 577 25.25 12.03 1.53
CA LEU A 577 25.72 11.50 2.83
C LEU A 577 25.48 12.51 3.96
N GLY A 578 25.27 12.01 5.18
CA GLY A 578 24.97 12.81 6.38
C GLY A 578 23.49 13.23 6.54
N ILE A 579 22.60 12.83 5.63
CA ILE A 579 21.19 13.28 5.60
C ILE A 579 20.23 12.09 5.79
N ASP A 580 19.18 12.28 6.60
CA ASP A 580 18.18 11.26 6.99
C ASP A 580 18.74 9.98 7.61
N GLY A 581 19.92 10.05 8.24
CA GLY A 581 20.56 8.91 8.90
C GLY A 581 21.29 7.95 7.95
N ILE A 582 21.72 8.44 6.78
CA ILE A 582 22.62 7.75 5.85
C ILE A 582 23.97 8.45 5.95
N ASN A 583 24.93 7.84 6.64
CA ASN A 583 26.19 8.52 6.98
C ASN A 583 27.33 8.14 6.03
N ASP A 584 27.27 6.95 5.46
CA ASP A 584 28.32 6.43 4.58
C ASP A 584 27.76 5.66 3.38
N MET A 585 28.66 5.13 2.57
CA MET A 585 28.33 4.37 1.37
C MET A 585 27.74 2.98 1.68
N GLU A 586 28.01 2.41 2.85
CA GLU A 586 27.41 1.13 3.27
C GLU A 586 25.92 1.32 3.56
N ASP A 587 25.58 2.39 4.30
CA ASP A 587 24.19 2.80 4.52
C ASP A 587 23.45 3.05 3.20
N LEU A 588 24.09 3.76 2.26
CA LEU A 588 23.49 4.07 0.97
C LEU A 588 23.26 2.80 0.13
N SER A 589 24.23 1.89 0.13
CA SER A 589 24.15 0.60 -0.54
C SER A 589 23.04 -0.27 0.07
N PHE A 590 22.97 -0.31 1.40
CA PHE A 590 21.91 -0.99 2.15
C PHE A 590 20.52 -0.48 1.79
N VAL A 591 20.30 0.84 1.76
CA VAL A 591 19.00 1.41 1.39
C VAL A 591 18.59 1.02 -0.03
N LYS A 592 19.50 1.14 -1.01
CA LYS A 592 19.20 0.84 -2.41
C LYS A 592 19.00 -0.65 -2.66
N SER A 593 19.64 -1.51 -1.85
CA SER A 593 19.48 -2.97 -1.95
C SER A 593 18.01 -3.42 -1.80
N LEU A 594 17.18 -2.65 -1.07
CA LEU A 594 15.75 -2.93 -0.89
C LEU A 594 15.01 -3.16 -2.23
N VAL A 595 15.33 -2.39 -3.27
CA VAL A 595 14.72 -2.53 -4.61
C VAL A 595 15.12 -3.87 -5.25
N GLY A 596 16.37 -4.29 -5.08
CA GLY A 596 16.85 -5.59 -5.58
C GLY A 596 16.40 -6.78 -4.74
N GLU A 597 16.12 -6.57 -3.44
CA GLU A 597 15.59 -7.60 -2.54
C GLU A 597 14.08 -7.85 -2.74
N ALA A 598 13.31 -6.80 -3.09
CA ALA A 598 11.86 -6.82 -3.28
C ALA A 598 11.44 -7.25 -4.69
N VAL A 599 12.01 -8.34 -5.18
CA VAL A 599 11.71 -8.92 -6.51
C VAL A 599 11.03 -10.28 -6.34
N LYS A 600 10.09 -10.61 -7.23
CA LYS A 600 9.39 -11.91 -7.26
C LYS A 600 10.37 -13.07 -7.43
N ASP A 601 9.98 -14.27 -7.00
CA ASP A 601 10.82 -15.48 -7.16
C ASP A 601 11.14 -15.81 -8.62
N ASN A 602 10.21 -15.52 -9.53
CA ASN A 602 10.36 -15.65 -10.97
C ASN A 602 10.75 -14.33 -11.68
N GLY A 603 11.11 -13.28 -10.92
CA GLY A 603 11.56 -12.00 -11.45
C GLY A 603 13.09 -11.88 -11.49
N TYR A 604 13.60 -10.70 -11.85
CA TYR A 604 15.04 -10.43 -11.95
C TYR A 604 15.49 -9.17 -11.23
N SER A 605 16.59 -9.26 -10.50
CA SER A 605 17.33 -8.09 -10.01
C SER A 605 18.43 -7.71 -11.01
N VAL A 606 18.32 -6.54 -11.61
CA VAL A 606 19.29 -6.00 -12.59
C VAL A 606 20.34 -5.18 -11.85
N ILE A 607 21.62 -5.53 -12.02
CA ILE A 607 22.71 -4.94 -11.23
C ILE A 607 23.90 -4.61 -12.13
N ASN A 608 24.47 -3.42 -11.92
CA ASN A 608 25.69 -3.00 -12.59
C ASN A 608 26.92 -3.73 -12.02
N ALA A 609 27.60 -4.51 -12.86
CA ALA A 609 28.80 -5.25 -12.47
C ALA A 609 30.10 -4.43 -12.55
N ASP A 610 30.04 -3.18 -13.04
CA ASP A 610 31.17 -2.23 -13.04
C ASP A 610 31.19 -1.31 -11.81
N ASP A 611 30.14 -1.37 -10.98
CA ASP A 611 30.00 -0.56 -9.78
C ASP A 611 30.25 -1.40 -8.53
N GLU A 612 31.36 -1.13 -7.84
CA GLU A 612 31.80 -1.88 -6.65
C GLU A 612 30.73 -1.92 -5.55
N TRP A 613 30.04 -0.81 -5.31
CA TRP A 613 29.02 -0.71 -4.26
C TRP A 613 27.72 -1.44 -4.63
N SER A 614 27.40 -1.53 -5.92
CA SER A 614 26.31 -2.37 -6.45
C SER A 614 26.64 -3.85 -6.30
N LEU A 615 27.91 -4.24 -6.48
CA LEU A 615 28.35 -5.62 -6.26
C LEU A 615 28.22 -6.04 -4.78
N LYS A 616 28.42 -5.12 -3.82
CA LYS A 616 28.25 -5.40 -2.39
C LYS A 616 26.82 -5.81 -2.01
N VAL A 617 25.80 -5.50 -2.82
CA VAL A 617 24.42 -5.92 -2.54
C VAL A 617 24.09 -7.33 -3.03
N LEU A 618 24.99 -7.97 -3.80
CA LEU A 618 24.72 -9.27 -4.42
C LEU A 618 24.36 -10.36 -3.40
N ASP A 619 25.07 -10.41 -2.27
CA ASP A 619 24.85 -11.41 -1.21
C ASP A 619 23.49 -11.25 -0.51
N ARG A 620 22.92 -10.04 -0.55
CA ARG A 620 21.59 -9.75 -0.01
C ARG A 620 20.49 -10.23 -0.96
N ILE A 621 20.79 -10.27 -2.25
CA ILE A 621 19.83 -10.59 -3.30
C ILE A 621 19.84 -12.08 -3.57
N LYS A 622 18.84 -12.78 -3.05
CA LYS A 622 18.66 -14.23 -3.26
C LYS A 622 17.93 -14.58 -4.56
N LYS A 623 17.35 -13.60 -5.22
CA LYS A 623 16.55 -13.76 -6.46
C LYS A 623 17.45 -13.94 -7.70
N PRO A 624 16.90 -14.41 -8.83
CA PRO A 624 17.60 -14.41 -10.11
C PRO A 624 18.10 -13.00 -10.47
N LYS A 625 19.23 -12.92 -11.18
CA LYS A 625 19.93 -11.65 -11.44
C LYS A 625 20.24 -11.49 -12.91
N ILE A 626 20.14 -10.27 -13.42
CA ILE A 626 20.73 -9.92 -14.73
C ILE A 626 21.84 -8.92 -14.46
N LEU A 627 23.07 -9.32 -14.72
CA LEU A 627 24.22 -8.43 -14.57
C LEU A 627 24.53 -7.73 -15.89
N PHE A 628 24.90 -6.46 -15.82
CA PHE A 628 25.39 -5.72 -16.97
C PHE A 628 26.77 -5.12 -16.75
N SER A 629 27.58 -5.03 -17.81
CA SER A 629 28.94 -4.47 -17.75
C SER A 629 29.41 -3.93 -19.11
N MET A 630 30.22 -2.89 -19.07
CA MET A 630 30.99 -2.38 -20.21
C MET A 630 32.10 -3.34 -20.66
N ASN A 631 32.38 -4.40 -19.90
CA ASN A 631 33.42 -5.39 -20.17
C ASN A 631 32.83 -6.81 -20.18
N GLU A 632 32.82 -7.47 -21.34
CA GLU A 632 32.34 -8.85 -21.47
C GLU A 632 33.08 -9.83 -20.54
N ASN A 633 34.34 -9.57 -20.21
CA ASN A 633 35.19 -10.46 -19.41
C ASN A 633 35.08 -10.18 -17.90
N ASN A 634 34.13 -9.35 -17.46
CA ASN A 634 33.90 -9.08 -16.05
C ASN A 634 33.59 -10.40 -15.30
N LYS A 635 34.34 -10.68 -14.22
CA LYS A 635 34.26 -11.97 -13.50
C LYS A 635 32.85 -12.27 -13.00
N TYR A 636 32.14 -11.26 -12.48
CA TYR A 636 30.81 -11.42 -11.91
C TYR A 636 29.79 -11.70 -12.99
N LEU A 637 29.93 -11.03 -14.14
CA LEU A 637 29.10 -11.27 -15.32
C LEU A 637 29.25 -12.71 -15.81
N GLN A 638 30.49 -13.21 -15.92
CA GLN A 638 30.77 -14.60 -16.31
C GLN A 638 30.26 -15.62 -15.28
N GLU A 639 30.37 -15.32 -13.99
CA GLU A 639 29.81 -16.15 -12.93
C GLU A 639 28.28 -16.22 -12.99
N ASN A 640 27.60 -15.08 -13.17
CA ASN A 640 26.15 -15.04 -13.32
C ASN A 640 25.66 -15.87 -14.52
N LEU A 641 26.39 -15.81 -15.64
CA LEU A 641 26.10 -16.63 -16.82
C LEU A 641 26.22 -18.14 -16.53
N LYS A 642 27.19 -18.58 -15.72
CA LYS A 642 27.34 -19.99 -15.32
C LYS A 642 26.15 -20.49 -14.50
N HIS A 643 25.47 -19.59 -13.77
CA HIS A 643 24.22 -19.90 -13.08
C HIS A 643 22.99 -19.92 -14.02
N GLY A 644 23.18 -19.80 -15.34
CA GLY A 644 22.10 -19.84 -16.33
C GLY A 644 21.32 -18.53 -16.46
N ASN A 645 21.75 -17.48 -15.77
CA ASN A 645 21.08 -16.19 -15.81
C ASN A 645 21.48 -15.36 -17.06
N PRO A 646 20.58 -14.51 -17.58
CA PRO A 646 20.93 -13.58 -18.65
C PRO A 646 21.99 -12.57 -18.22
N ILE A 647 22.77 -12.11 -19.18
CA ILE A 647 23.75 -11.02 -19.01
C ILE A 647 23.65 -10.03 -20.17
N VAL A 648 23.99 -8.78 -19.90
CA VAL A 648 24.08 -7.71 -20.91
C VAL A 648 25.48 -7.14 -20.89
N PHE A 649 26.13 -7.00 -22.04
CA PHE A 649 27.51 -6.50 -22.06
C PHE A 649 27.80 -5.65 -23.29
N TYR A 650 28.83 -4.83 -23.17
CA TYR A 650 29.35 -4.02 -24.26
C TYR A 650 30.61 -4.65 -24.85
N ARG A 651 30.66 -4.78 -26.18
CA ARG A 651 31.81 -5.25 -26.95
C ARG A 651 31.83 -4.58 -28.31
N ASP A 652 32.99 -4.14 -28.79
CA ASP A 652 33.17 -3.56 -30.13
C ASP A 652 32.10 -2.50 -30.47
N GLU A 653 31.98 -1.53 -29.57
CA GLU A 653 31.00 -0.44 -29.65
C GLU A 653 29.52 -0.87 -29.72
N THR A 654 29.20 -2.07 -29.26
CA THR A 654 27.88 -2.68 -29.41
C THR A 654 27.39 -3.33 -28.12
N ILE A 655 26.09 -3.15 -27.81
CA ILE A 655 25.41 -3.84 -26.72
C ILE A 655 24.96 -5.22 -27.20
N TYR A 656 25.28 -6.24 -26.42
CA TYR A 656 24.87 -7.62 -26.61
C TYR A 656 24.11 -8.15 -25.39
N VAL A 657 23.22 -9.10 -25.64
CA VAL A 657 22.57 -9.92 -24.61
C VAL A 657 23.02 -11.36 -24.81
N LYS A 658 23.45 -12.03 -23.74
CA LYS A 658 23.63 -13.48 -23.74
C LYS A 658 22.61 -14.12 -22.81
N ASN A 659 21.76 -14.96 -23.38
CA ASN A 659 20.66 -15.60 -22.68
C ASN A 659 20.45 -17.02 -23.23
N ARG A 660 20.23 -18.01 -22.37
CA ARG A 660 20.06 -19.43 -22.73
C ARG A 660 21.13 -19.93 -23.71
N SER A 661 22.40 -19.59 -23.41
CA SER A 661 23.58 -19.94 -24.22
C SER A 661 23.62 -19.38 -25.64
N LYS A 662 22.72 -18.44 -25.98
CA LYS A 662 22.73 -17.71 -27.25
C LYS A 662 23.10 -16.26 -27.03
N GLU A 663 23.80 -15.69 -28.00
CA GLU A 663 24.21 -14.29 -28.00
C GLU A 663 23.41 -13.53 -29.05
N TYR A 664 22.95 -12.33 -28.69
CA TYR A 664 22.10 -11.49 -29.50
C TYR A 664 22.67 -10.07 -29.56
N LYS A 665 22.87 -9.56 -30.77
CA LYS A 665 23.25 -8.18 -31.01
C LYS A 665 22.04 -7.27 -30.83
N ILE A 666 22.14 -6.27 -29.95
CA ILE A 666 21.04 -5.34 -29.67
C ILE A 666 21.19 -4.05 -30.47
N ALA A 667 22.18 -3.22 -30.16
CA ALA A 667 22.38 -1.95 -30.85
C ALA A 667 23.85 -1.50 -30.73
N SER A 668 24.40 -0.94 -31.81
CA SER A 668 25.70 -0.26 -31.74
C SER A 668 25.55 1.17 -31.21
N ALA A 669 26.62 1.70 -30.63
CA ALA A 669 26.66 3.04 -30.08
C ALA A 669 26.38 4.13 -31.13
N GLU A 670 26.83 3.91 -32.37
CA GLU A 670 26.54 4.79 -33.51
C GLU A 670 25.04 4.86 -33.84
N GLU A 671 24.30 3.76 -33.67
CA GLU A 671 22.86 3.73 -33.91
C GLU A 671 22.07 4.41 -32.77
N MET A 672 22.63 4.43 -31.55
CA MET A 672 22.00 5.03 -30.36
C MET A 672 22.32 6.52 -30.24
N LYS A 673 21.57 7.37 -30.95
CA LYS A 673 21.87 8.81 -31.05
C LYS A 673 21.89 9.56 -29.70
N PHE A 674 21.10 9.15 -28.71
CA PHE A 674 21.12 9.74 -27.37
C PHE A 674 22.43 9.50 -26.59
N THR A 675 23.28 8.58 -27.07
CA THR A 675 24.65 8.38 -26.54
C THR A 675 25.67 9.30 -27.23
N MET A 676 25.22 10.15 -28.16
CA MET A 676 26.07 10.93 -29.08
C MET A 676 27.09 10.06 -29.83
N ASN A 677 26.60 8.99 -30.45
CA ASN A 677 27.42 7.99 -31.14
C ASN A 677 28.51 7.39 -30.23
N GLY A 678 28.14 7.00 -29.01
CA GLY A 678 29.03 6.38 -28.02
C GLY A 678 29.92 7.31 -27.20
N LYS A 679 29.86 8.62 -27.40
CA LYS A 679 30.66 9.59 -26.64
C LYS A 679 30.19 9.76 -25.19
N LEU A 680 28.89 9.57 -24.94
CA LEU A 680 28.29 9.59 -23.61
C LEU A 680 28.27 8.18 -23.00
N LYS A 681 29.39 7.76 -22.40
CA LYS A 681 29.54 6.41 -21.81
C LYS A 681 28.46 6.07 -20.78
N HIS A 682 28.11 7.02 -19.92
CA HIS A 682 27.05 6.86 -18.91
C HIS A 682 25.68 6.53 -19.54
N ASN A 683 25.41 7.02 -20.77
CA ASN A 683 24.17 6.69 -21.47
C ASN A 683 24.22 5.30 -22.11
N ILE A 684 25.41 4.75 -22.40
CA ILE A 684 25.57 3.34 -22.78
C ILE A 684 25.25 2.45 -21.57
N GLU A 685 25.73 2.80 -20.38
CA GLU A 685 25.39 2.09 -19.14
C GLU A 685 23.89 2.13 -18.85
N ASN A 686 23.25 3.31 -18.97
CA ASN A 686 21.80 3.45 -18.85
C ASN A 686 21.05 2.59 -19.88
N ALA A 687 21.56 2.51 -21.11
CA ALA A 687 21.00 1.66 -22.16
C ALA A 687 21.10 0.17 -21.83
N MET A 688 22.23 -0.27 -21.27
CA MET A 688 22.41 -1.65 -20.82
C MET A 688 21.51 -1.98 -19.63
N ALA A 689 21.35 -1.07 -18.68
CA ALA A 689 20.43 -1.24 -17.55
C ALA A 689 18.97 -1.36 -18.02
N ALA A 690 18.54 -0.49 -18.95
CA ALA A 690 17.20 -0.56 -19.55
C ALA A 690 17.02 -1.85 -20.37
N CYS A 691 18.00 -2.23 -21.18
CA CYS A 691 18.01 -3.47 -21.94
C CYS A 691 17.86 -4.67 -21.01
N ALA A 692 18.65 -4.75 -19.94
CA ALA A 692 18.58 -5.81 -18.95
C ALA A 692 17.20 -5.89 -18.27
N ALA A 693 16.59 -4.75 -17.95
CA ALA A 693 15.24 -4.71 -17.38
C ALA A 693 14.17 -5.22 -18.35
N LEU A 694 14.25 -4.81 -19.62
CA LEU A 694 13.34 -5.25 -20.68
C LEU A 694 13.51 -6.74 -21.02
N VAL A 695 14.74 -7.27 -20.94
CA VAL A 695 15.00 -8.72 -21.00
C VAL A 695 14.33 -9.44 -19.83
N GLY A 696 14.37 -8.86 -18.62
CA GLY A 696 13.79 -9.44 -17.41
C GLY A 696 12.26 -9.56 -17.44
N ILE A 697 11.57 -8.73 -18.24
CA ILE A 697 10.13 -8.85 -18.52
C ILE A 697 9.83 -9.45 -19.90
N GLU A 698 10.82 -10.12 -20.51
CA GLU A 698 10.68 -10.89 -21.76
C GLU A 698 10.25 -10.08 -22.99
N VAL A 699 10.65 -8.81 -23.09
CA VAL A 699 10.44 -8.00 -24.30
C VAL A 699 11.32 -8.52 -25.44
N ASP A 700 10.75 -8.61 -26.64
CA ASP A 700 11.45 -9.06 -27.84
C ASP A 700 12.69 -8.19 -28.16
N TYR A 701 13.82 -8.82 -28.47
CA TYR A 701 15.11 -8.14 -28.65
C TYR A 701 15.12 -7.17 -29.83
N CYS A 702 14.33 -7.41 -30.88
CA CYS A 702 14.20 -6.47 -32.00
C CYS A 702 13.45 -5.20 -31.55
N ILE A 703 12.49 -5.31 -30.63
CA ILE A 703 11.79 -4.17 -30.05
C ILE A 703 12.72 -3.37 -29.14
N ILE A 704 13.49 -4.05 -28.27
CA ILE A 704 14.52 -3.40 -27.45
C ILE A 704 15.49 -2.63 -28.35
N SER A 705 16.04 -3.31 -29.35
CA SER A 705 16.94 -2.72 -30.35
C SER A 705 16.33 -1.47 -31.00
N LYS A 706 15.09 -1.57 -31.50
CA LYS A 706 14.38 -0.46 -32.13
C LYS A 706 14.22 0.73 -31.18
N GLY A 707 13.80 0.49 -29.95
CA GLY A 707 13.60 1.57 -28.97
C GLY A 707 14.92 2.26 -28.59
N LEU A 708 16.01 1.51 -28.36
CA LEU A 708 17.33 2.10 -28.10
C LEU A 708 17.82 2.98 -29.26
N LYS A 709 17.52 2.60 -30.51
CA LYS A 709 17.92 3.37 -31.71
C LYS A 709 17.06 4.61 -31.94
N GLN A 710 15.79 4.59 -31.54
CA GLN A 710 14.85 5.69 -31.78
C GLN A 710 14.81 6.72 -30.65
N PHE A 711 15.16 6.34 -29.42
CA PHE A 711 15.22 7.24 -28.26
C PHE A 711 16.25 8.36 -28.46
N LYS A 712 15.87 9.59 -28.12
CA LYS A 712 16.71 10.79 -28.33
C LYS A 712 17.04 11.51 -27.01
N SER A 713 18.17 12.22 -27.01
CA SER A 713 18.50 13.18 -25.94
C SER A 713 17.87 14.55 -26.27
N CYS A 714 16.54 14.61 -26.23
CA CYS A 714 15.77 15.83 -26.50
C CYS A 714 14.71 16.07 -25.42
N GLU A 715 13.97 17.17 -25.55
CA GLU A 715 12.97 17.60 -24.57
C GLU A 715 11.86 16.56 -24.36
N GLU A 716 11.41 15.92 -25.44
CA GLU A 716 10.28 15.00 -25.38
C GLU A 716 10.65 13.67 -24.68
N ASP A 717 11.81 13.13 -25.06
CA ASP A 717 12.24 11.78 -24.67
C ASP A 717 13.09 11.78 -23.39
N ASN A 718 14.01 12.73 -23.25
CA ASN A 718 14.99 12.76 -22.16
C ASN A 718 15.32 14.16 -21.64
N ARG A 719 14.28 14.97 -21.39
CA ARG A 719 14.37 16.30 -20.78
C ARG A 719 15.39 16.42 -19.65
N GLY A 720 16.25 17.41 -19.75
CA GLY A 720 17.20 17.82 -18.72
C GLY A 720 18.38 16.88 -18.50
N ARG A 721 18.62 15.93 -19.41
CA ARG A 721 19.71 14.94 -19.30
C ARG A 721 20.60 15.05 -20.54
N PHE A 722 21.68 15.84 -20.44
CA PHE A 722 22.61 16.16 -21.51
C PHE A 722 21.89 16.57 -22.81
N ASN A 723 20.97 17.54 -22.72
CA ASN A 723 20.26 18.05 -23.89
C ASN A 723 21.08 19.16 -24.53
N MET A 724 21.40 19.00 -25.81
CA MET A 724 22.28 19.90 -26.55
C MET A 724 21.49 20.68 -27.60
N PHE A 725 21.68 22.00 -27.63
CA PHE A 725 20.94 22.94 -28.45
C PHE A 725 21.89 23.83 -29.25
N ASP A 726 21.64 23.99 -30.54
CA ASP A 726 22.32 25.00 -31.35
C ASP A 726 21.55 26.34 -31.28
N VAL A 727 22.16 27.35 -30.67
CA VAL A 727 21.62 28.70 -30.55
C VAL A 727 22.46 29.63 -31.42
N ASN A 728 22.06 29.80 -32.68
CA ASN A 728 22.75 30.66 -33.65
C ASN A 728 24.26 30.33 -33.82
N GLY A 729 24.64 29.06 -33.71
CA GLY A 729 26.02 28.58 -33.79
C GLY A 729 26.76 28.56 -32.45
N ILE A 730 26.08 28.83 -31.33
CA ILE A 730 26.56 28.59 -29.96
C ILE A 730 25.98 27.26 -29.49
N ASN A 731 26.83 26.39 -28.94
CA ASN A 731 26.37 25.10 -28.42
C ASN A 731 25.95 25.23 -26.96
N VAL A 732 24.67 25.03 -26.64
CA VAL A 732 24.15 25.12 -25.27
C VAL A 732 23.74 23.74 -24.79
N ILE A 733 24.29 23.30 -23.66
CA ILE A 733 24.00 22.01 -23.05
C ILE A 733 23.32 22.25 -21.69
N LEU A 734 22.16 21.63 -21.49
CA LEU A 734 21.47 21.58 -20.20
C LEU A 734 21.61 20.19 -19.60
N ASP A 735 22.11 20.11 -18.36
CA ASP A 735 22.20 18.87 -17.60
C ASP A 735 21.84 19.05 -16.12
N TYR A 736 21.21 18.04 -15.52
CA TYR A 736 20.76 18.07 -14.12
C TYR A 736 21.85 17.68 -13.11
N GLY A 737 23.08 17.38 -13.53
CA GLY A 737 24.16 16.97 -12.64
C GLY A 737 24.30 17.89 -11.41
N HIS A 738 24.14 17.32 -10.21
CA HIS A 738 24.03 18.10 -8.96
C HIS A 738 24.90 17.52 -7.82
N ASN A 739 25.75 16.55 -8.13
CA ASN A 739 26.71 15.95 -7.22
C ASN A 739 28.07 15.80 -7.93
N ILE A 740 29.12 15.49 -7.17
CA ILE A 740 30.50 15.42 -7.68
C ILE A 740 30.61 14.43 -8.85
N ASP A 741 29.99 13.25 -8.73
CA ASP A 741 30.04 12.21 -9.77
C ASP A 741 29.34 12.67 -11.05
N GLY A 742 28.17 13.32 -10.94
CA GLY A 742 27.44 13.89 -12.06
C GLY A 742 28.26 14.94 -12.82
N TYR A 743 28.91 15.86 -12.11
CA TYR A 743 29.83 16.83 -12.72
C TYR A 743 31.00 16.14 -13.42
N LYS A 744 31.64 15.15 -12.78
CA LYS A 744 32.75 14.38 -13.39
C LYS A 744 32.32 13.67 -14.67
N VAL A 745 31.14 13.05 -14.68
CA VAL A 745 30.59 12.34 -15.85
C VAL A 745 30.28 13.30 -16.99
N VAL A 746 29.71 14.47 -16.71
CA VAL A 746 29.46 15.52 -17.72
C VAL A 746 30.77 16.06 -18.27
N ILE A 747 31.75 16.34 -17.41
CA ILE A 747 33.09 16.79 -17.83
C ILE A 747 33.79 15.76 -18.72
N ASP A 748 33.76 14.47 -18.36
CA ASP A 748 34.32 13.40 -19.21
C ASP A 748 33.61 13.33 -20.57
N SER A 749 32.29 13.51 -20.57
CA SER A 749 31.48 13.56 -21.78
C SER A 749 31.89 14.73 -22.70
N LEU A 750 32.10 15.92 -22.13
CA LEU A 750 32.57 17.10 -22.86
C LEU A 750 33.98 16.88 -23.46
N LYS A 751 34.88 16.24 -22.70
CA LYS A 751 36.21 15.84 -23.20
C LYS A 751 36.12 14.88 -24.38
N ASN A 752 35.28 13.86 -24.27
CA ASN A 752 35.10 12.85 -25.32
C ASN A 752 34.48 13.43 -26.61
N LEU A 753 33.69 14.51 -26.48
CA LEU A 753 33.13 15.25 -27.61
C LEU A 753 34.15 16.18 -28.30
N GLY A 754 35.29 16.46 -27.65
CA GLY A 754 36.33 17.34 -28.21
C GLY A 754 35.91 18.81 -28.31
N LEU A 755 34.97 19.24 -27.47
CA LEU A 755 34.53 20.64 -27.42
C LEU A 755 35.62 21.53 -26.80
N LYS A 756 35.68 22.79 -27.24
CA LYS A 756 36.68 23.79 -26.82
C LYS A 756 35.96 25.10 -26.47
N ASN A 757 36.60 25.97 -25.69
CA ASN A 757 36.03 27.26 -25.24
C ASN A 757 34.69 27.04 -24.52
N ILE A 758 34.75 26.30 -23.41
CA ILE A 758 33.58 25.85 -22.66
C ILE A 758 33.37 26.77 -21.46
N THR A 759 32.21 27.43 -21.42
CA THR A 759 31.73 28.17 -20.25
C THR A 759 30.82 27.28 -19.41
N GLY A 760 31.16 27.08 -18.13
CA GLY A 760 30.34 26.33 -17.18
C GLY A 760 29.49 27.25 -16.32
N ILE A 761 28.17 27.13 -16.41
CA ILE A 761 27.22 27.73 -15.46
C ILE A 761 26.95 26.69 -14.38
N ILE A 762 27.52 26.90 -13.19
CA ILE A 762 27.60 25.89 -12.12
C ILE A 762 26.83 26.33 -10.88
N GLY A 763 26.24 25.34 -10.20
CA GLY A 763 25.53 25.48 -8.94
C GLY A 763 25.22 24.10 -8.35
N VAL A 764 24.92 24.05 -7.05
CA VAL A 764 24.46 22.84 -6.37
C VAL A 764 23.36 23.18 -5.36
N PRO A 765 22.51 22.20 -5.00
CA PRO A 765 21.50 22.39 -3.95
C PRO A 765 22.11 22.82 -2.61
N GLY A 766 21.40 23.68 -1.87
CA GLY A 766 21.90 24.24 -0.61
C GLY A 766 22.04 23.25 0.56
N ASP A 767 21.39 22.09 0.48
CA ASP A 767 21.46 21.01 1.49
C ASP A 767 22.68 20.09 1.32
N ARG A 768 23.61 20.43 0.41
CA ARG A 768 24.90 19.73 0.25
C ARG A 768 25.87 20.11 1.36
N ASP A 769 26.78 19.20 1.71
CA ASP A 769 27.85 19.53 2.63
C ASP A 769 28.88 20.47 1.99
N LEU A 770 29.62 21.20 2.84
CA LEU A 770 30.57 22.21 2.41
C LEU A 770 31.71 21.62 1.55
N ASN A 771 32.16 20.40 1.83
CA ASN A 771 33.24 19.78 1.07
C ASN A 771 32.78 19.42 -0.33
N THR A 772 31.54 18.92 -0.47
CA THR A 772 30.92 18.67 -1.78
C THR A 772 30.81 19.95 -2.61
N MET A 773 30.34 21.05 -2.01
CA MET A 773 30.24 22.34 -2.69
C MET A 773 31.61 22.83 -3.19
N LYS A 774 32.64 22.76 -2.32
CA LYS A 774 34.02 23.15 -2.67
C LYS A 774 34.62 22.27 -3.76
N GLU A 775 34.43 20.96 -3.67
CA GLU A 775 34.96 20.03 -4.66
C GLU A 775 34.31 20.25 -6.03
N VAL A 776 33.00 20.53 -6.10
CA VAL A 776 32.32 20.90 -7.35
C VAL A 776 32.91 22.19 -7.95
N GLY A 777 33.20 23.19 -7.12
CA GLY A 777 33.92 24.39 -7.56
C GLY A 777 35.31 24.06 -8.10
N ARG A 778 36.08 23.23 -7.39
CA ARG A 778 37.45 22.85 -7.76
C ARG A 778 37.50 22.09 -9.08
N ILE A 779 36.67 21.06 -9.27
CA ILE A 779 36.64 20.29 -10.53
C ILE A 779 36.18 21.14 -11.72
N SER A 780 35.27 22.08 -11.48
CA SER A 780 34.81 23.03 -12.49
C SER A 780 35.95 23.99 -12.88
N GLY A 781 36.67 24.50 -11.88
CA GLY A 781 37.88 25.32 -12.04
C GLY A 781 39.04 24.58 -12.71
N ASP A 782 39.15 23.26 -12.59
CA ASP A 782 40.17 22.50 -13.31
C ASP A 782 39.84 22.30 -14.81
N PHE A 783 38.57 22.45 -15.22
CA PHE A 783 38.13 22.09 -16.58
C PHE A 783 37.59 23.24 -17.45
N PHE A 784 36.61 24.04 -17.00
CA PHE A 784 35.93 25.03 -17.84
C PHE A 784 36.74 26.28 -18.13
N ASP A 785 36.80 26.76 -19.37
CA ASP A 785 37.59 27.94 -19.75
C ASP A 785 37.08 29.24 -19.10
N SER A 786 35.78 29.30 -18.80
CA SER A 786 35.13 30.38 -18.05
C SER A 786 34.05 29.80 -17.15
N ILE A 787 33.75 30.45 -16.03
CA ILE A 787 32.77 29.96 -15.05
C ILE A 787 31.78 31.06 -14.67
N VAL A 788 30.51 30.71 -14.63
CA VAL A 788 29.45 31.52 -14.02
C VAL A 788 28.86 30.72 -12.86
N ILE A 789 28.88 31.30 -11.66
CA ILE A 789 28.35 30.66 -10.46
C ILE A 789 26.96 31.20 -10.20
N LYS A 790 25.98 30.29 -10.09
CA LYS A 790 24.57 30.58 -9.76
C LYS A 790 24.16 29.90 -8.46
N GLU A 791 22.97 30.25 -7.97
CA GLU A 791 22.30 29.50 -6.90
C GLU A 791 20.99 28.91 -7.41
N ASP A 792 20.59 27.81 -6.78
CA ASP A 792 19.25 27.25 -6.93
C ASP A 792 18.23 28.25 -6.35
N LYS A 793 17.03 28.28 -6.92
CA LYS A 793 15.90 29.07 -6.44
C LYS A 793 15.45 28.59 -5.05
N ASP A 794 15.48 27.28 -4.81
CA ASP A 794 15.34 26.71 -3.46
C ASP A 794 16.71 26.63 -2.76
N LEU A 795 16.94 27.54 -1.82
CA LEU A 795 18.18 27.63 -1.06
C LEU A 795 18.32 26.56 0.03
N ARG A 796 17.27 25.78 0.32
CA ARG A 796 17.28 24.66 1.30
C ARG A 796 17.89 25.01 2.66
N GLY A 797 17.56 26.20 3.16
CA GLY A 797 17.99 26.69 4.47
C GLY A 797 19.33 27.42 4.50
N LYS A 798 19.98 27.62 3.34
CA LYS A 798 21.16 28.48 3.19
C LYS A 798 20.79 29.94 2.96
N ASP A 799 21.67 30.84 3.35
CA ASP A 799 21.50 32.26 3.05
C ASP A 799 21.84 32.55 1.58
N LYS A 800 21.15 33.53 1.00
CA LYS A 800 21.39 33.94 -0.40
C LYS A 800 22.84 34.41 -0.58
N GLY A 801 23.53 33.84 -1.55
CA GLY A 801 24.95 34.08 -1.85
C GLY A 801 25.92 33.16 -1.11
N GLU A 802 25.47 32.42 -0.10
CA GLU A 802 26.33 31.53 0.69
C GLU A 802 26.86 30.37 -0.16
N VAL A 803 25.98 29.70 -0.91
CA VAL A 803 26.35 28.55 -1.75
C VAL A 803 27.28 29.00 -2.86
N ALA A 804 26.95 30.10 -3.53
CA ALA A 804 27.80 30.66 -4.58
C ALA A 804 29.20 31.03 -4.05
N SER A 805 29.29 31.58 -2.83
CA SER A 805 30.58 31.92 -2.20
C SER A 805 31.43 30.67 -1.95
N ILE A 806 30.84 29.60 -1.42
CA ILE A 806 31.55 28.35 -1.12
C ILE A 806 32.03 27.67 -2.41
N ILE A 807 31.21 27.64 -3.46
CA ILE A 807 31.61 27.12 -4.77
C ILE A 807 32.78 27.96 -5.32
N ASN A 808 32.71 29.29 -5.18
CA ASN A 808 33.78 30.19 -5.62
C ASN A 808 35.11 29.93 -4.90
N GLU A 809 35.10 29.67 -3.58
CA GLU A 809 36.30 29.22 -2.86
C GLU A 809 36.90 27.96 -3.48
N GLY A 810 36.05 27.00 -3.85
CA GLY A 810 36.44 25.80 -4.57
C GLY A 810 37.10 26.11 -5.92
N VAL A 811 36.50 26.98 -6.73
CA VAL A 811 37.05 27.41 -8.03
C VAL A 811 38.42 28.06 -7.86
N LEU A 812 38.58 28.94 -6.87
CA LEU A 812 39.85 29.62 -6.57
C LEU A 812 40.95 28.66 -6.08
N SER A 813 40.58 27.50 -5.53
CA SER A 813 41.52 26.44 -5.13
C SER A 813 41.96 25.53 -6.28
N SER A 814 41.42 25.71 -7.48
CA SER A 814 41.77 24.90 -8.66
C SER A 814 43.20 25.17 -9.17
N ASN A 815 43.69 24.30 -10.06
CA ASN A 815 45.06 24.41 -10.58
C ASN A 815 45.25 25.58 -11.56
N ARG A 816 44.18 26.24 -12.02
CA ARG A 816 44.24 27.36 -12.97
C ARG A 816 44.01 28.68 -12.24
N LYS A 817 44.98 29.59 -12.31
CA LYS A 817 44.94 30.86 -11.56
C LYS A 817 44.31 32.03 -12.32
N ASP A 818 44.27 31.98 -13.64
CA ASP A 818 43.77 33.07 -14.50
C ASP A 818 42.39 32.75 -15.10
N LEU A 819 41.47 32.23 -14.28
CA LEU A 819 40.11 31.89 -14.70
C LEU A 819 39.19 33.11 -14.67
N ASN A 820 38.41 33.28 -15.73
CA ASN A 820 37.31 34.24 -15.74
C ASN A 820 36.11 33.65 -14.95
N VAL A 821 35.86 34.19 -13.76
CA VAL A 821 34.77 33.76 -12.87
C VAL A 821 33.81 34.92 -12.64
N LYS A 822 32.51 34.71 -12.89
CA LYS A 822 31.45 35.69 -12.61
C LYS A 822 30.40 35.04 -11.70
N ILE A 823 29.90 35.79 -10.71
CA ILE A 823 28.81 35.33 -9.85
C ILE A 823 27.53 36.02 -10.31
N ILE A 824 26.55 35.23 -10.76
CA ILE A 824 25.21 35.68 -11.12
C ILE A 824 24.22 34.73 -10.45
N LEU A 825 23.67 35.15 -9.32
CA LEU A 825 22.89 34.26 -8.45
C LEU A 825 21.63 33.72 -9.12
N SER A 826 20.96 34.51 -9.96
CA SER A 826 19.77 34.07 -10.69
C SER A 826 20.16 33.12 -11.83
N GLU A 827 19.60 31.92 -11.79
CA GLU A 827 19.80 30.89 -12.81
C GLU A 827 19.46 31.39 -14.23
N GLU A 828 18.31 32.04 -14.39
CA GLU A 828 17.86 32.60 -15.67
C GLU A 828 18.78 33.70 -16.18
N GLU A 829 19.20 34.60 -15.30
CA GLU A 829 20.06 35.73 -15.67
C GLU A 829 21.47 35.25 -16.01
N ALA A 830 21.97 34.23 -15.31
CA ALA A 830 23.26 33.61 -15.60
C ALA A 830 23.29 33.07 -17.04
N LEU A 831 22.23 32.38 -17.48
CA LEU A 831 22.12 31.88 -18.85
C LEU A 831 22.00 33.02 -19.86
N ARG A 832 21.12 34.00 -19.61
CA ARG A 832 20.91 35.15 -20.52
C ARG A 832 22.20 35.93 -20.75
N GLU A 833 22.91 36.27 -19.68
CA GLU A 833 24.16 37.03 -19.77
C GLU A 833 25.27 36.24 -20.45
N THR A 834 25.36 34.93 -20.17
CA THR A 834 26.34 34.07 -20.85
C THR A 834 26.06 33.96 -22.34
N LEU A 835 24.80 33.80 -22.75
CA LEU A 835 24.39 33.74 -24.16
C LEU A 835 24.66 35.04 -24.93
N LYS A 836 24.47 36.21 -24.30
CA LYS A 836 24.76 37.52 -24.92
C LYS A 836 26.25 37.71 -25.21
N LEU A 837 27.11 37.15 -24.37
CA LEU A 837 28.57 37.29 -24.46
C LEU A 837 29.23 36.21 -25.32
N ALA A 838 28.59 35.04 -25.43
CA ALA A 838 29.12 33.91 -26.16
C ALA A 838 29.24 34.17 -27.67
N LYS A 839 30.29 33.61 -28.27
CA LYS A 839 30.57 33.71 -29.70
C LYS A 839 30.25 32.40 -30.41
N LYS A 840 30.01 32.51 -31.72
CA LYS A 840 29.82 31.34 -32.59
C LYS A 840 30.98 30.35 -32.44
N GLY A 841 30.65 29.08 -32.21
CA GLY A 841 31.59 28.00 -31.98
C GLY A 841 31.95 27.75 -30.51
N GLU A 842 31.53 28.62 -29.58
CA GLU A 842 31.69 28.39 -28.14
C GLU A 842 30.62 27.44 -27.59
N THR A 843 30.92 26.83 -26.43
CA THR A 843 30.01 25.93 -25.74
C THR A 843 29.65 26.49 -24.37
N ILE A 844 28.37 26.44 -24.02
CA ILE A 844 27.84 26.74 -22.69
C ILE A 844 27.27 25.43 -22.13
N ILE A 845 27.71 25.02 -20.96
CA ILE A 845 27.10 23.91 -20.19
C ILE A 845 26.50 24.50 -18.93
N MET A 846 25.26 24.13 -18.64
CA MET A 846 24.53 24.61 -17.48
C MET A 846 24.00 23.46 -16.64
N PHE A 847 24.38 23.49 -15.37
CA PHE A 847 23.84 22.61 -14.33
C PHE A 847 22.64 23.30 -13.68
N PHE A 848 21.44 22.85 -14.01
CA PHE A 848 20.20 23.58 -13.72
C PHE A 848 19.37 22.96 -12.57
N GLU A 849 18.50 23.78 -11.98
CA GLU A 849 17.40 23.35 -11.12
C GLU A 849 16.06 23.40 -11.89
N ASP A 850 15.75 24.51 -12.57
CA ASP A 850 14.51 24.69 -13.32
C ASP A 850 14.73 24.66 -14.83
N TYR A 851 14.49 23.48 -15.42
CA TYR A 851 14.64 23.31 -16.85
C TYR A 851 13.70 24.19 -17.68
N GLU A 852 12.46 24.40 -17.22
CA GLU A 852 11.37 24.93 -18.04
C GLU A 852 11.68 26.38 -18.45
N SER A 853 12.06 27.19 -17.47
CA SER A 853 12.48 28.59 -17.66
C SER A 853 13.70 28.73 -18.58
N LEU A 854 14.66 27.81 -18.48
CA LEU A 854 15.88 27.84 -19.30
C LEU A 854 15.65 27.43 -20.74
N TYR A 855 14.78 26.45 -20.96
CA TYR A 855 14.40 26.03 -22.30
C TYR A 855 13.69 27.16 -23.05
N ASP A 856 12.83 27.93 -22.37
CA ASP A 856 12.17 29.10 -22.93
C ASP A 856 13.19 30.20 -23.31
N ILE A 857 14.19 30.45 -22.47
CA ILE A 857 15.30 31.37 -22.77
C ILE A 857 16.07 30.91 -24.02
N ILE A 858 16.41 29.63 -24.11
CA ILE A 858 17.11 29.07 -25.28
C ILE A 858 16.29 29.31 -26.55
N ASN A 859 14.98 29.05 -26.52
CA ASN A 859 14.10 29.26 -27.67
C ASN A 859 13.93 30.74 -28.03
N GLU A 860 13.86 31.62 -27.03
CA GLU A 860 13.85 33.07 -27.25
C GLU A 860 15.07 33.53 -28.04
N PHE A 861 16.27 33.08 -27.65
CA PHE A 861 17.53 33.43 -28.33
C PHE A 861 17.69 32.74 -29.69
N LYS A 862 17.13 31.54 -29.89
CA LYS A 862 17.09 30.92 -31.23
C LYS A 862 16.24 31.72 -32.21
N ASN A 863 15.12 32.28 -31.74
CA ASN A 863 14.18 33.02 -32.58
C ASN A 863 14.61 34.47 -32.84
N LYS A 864 15.30 35.10 -31.88
CA LYS A 864 15.92 36.42 -32.04
C LYS A 864 17.30 36.26 -32.68
N GLY A 865 17.41 36.44 -34.00
CA GLY A 865 18.71 36.40 -34.69
C GLY A 865 19.74 37.34 -34.04
N THR A 866 21.02 36.95 -34.03
CA THR A 866 22.15 37.61 -33.33
C THR A 866 22.38 39.11 -33.58
N LYS A 867 21.62 39.76 -34.47
CA LYS A 867 21.77 41.20 -34.79
C LYS A 867 20.97 42.14 -33.89
N ASP A 868 19.91 41.70 -33.22
CA ASP A 868 19.03 42.58 -32.42
C ASP A 868 19.36 42.63 -30.92
N LEU A 869 20.37 41.90 -30.47
CA LEU A 869 20.74 41.80 -29.04
C LEU A 869 21.67 42.92 -28.54
N LYS A 870 22.22 43.75 -29.44
CA LYS A 870 23.07 44.90 -29.08
C LYS A 870 22.32 46.22 -28.88
N SER A 871 21.02 46.28 -29.20
CA SER A 871 20.23 47.52 -29.19
C SER A 871 19.30 47.70 -28.00
N ALA A 872 19.30 46.78 -27.03
CA ALA A 872 18.49 46.89 -25.80
C ALA A 872 19.38 47.09 -24.57
N SER A 873 20.22 48.13 -24.62
CA SER A 873 20.87 48.69 -23.43
C SER A 873 21.23 50.15 -23.72
N ILE A 874 20.22 51.02 -23.57
CA ILE A 874 20.34 52.41 -23.11
C ILE A 874 19.26 52.60 -22.05
#